data_AF-A0A7V4ZRV6-F1
#
_entry.id   AF-A0A7V4ZRV6-F1
#
_cell.length_a   1.000
_cell.length_b   1.000
_cell.length_c   1.000
_cell.angle_alpha   90.00
_cell.angle_beta   90.00
_cell.angle_gamma   90.00
#
_symmetry.space_group_name_H-M   'P 1'
#
loop_
_entity.id
_entity.type
_entity.pdbx_description
1 polymer ?
#
loop_
_entity_poly.entity_id
_entity_poly.type
_entity_poly.pdbx_seq_one_letter_code
_entity_poly.pdbx_strand_id
1 'polypeptide(L)'
;MSKSLKKTGLYKWHLDHGAQMIEFAGWEMPLNYQKGIIEEHLNTRKFGGLFDISHMGRFLIRGKDAVAFMQHVLTNNVMALEPGIAQYTIIQNERGGAIDDAYLYRLEEKDPSAEAKYLLVVNAGNTEKDWNWFLENKKQFKGLILEDKTEEIGMIALQGPNGKKVLEKILLDDYSKLPDPWRNRLRVCELEGERVYITISRTGYTGEPICFEIFLPYEKIRLIWERILEAGQKEGIVPVGLGARDTLRLEAGLPLYGHEFGFDPQGKEIPIYAVLSAARLAVSFSPLKGEFIGREILRRQFEEVKARETGKPLPPKERLLVPRRIFPISIVTEGVARQGDEVYLKGEFVGHVTSGTMVPYWVFSEKGVLSEPTEERKMRSIGLAYLDFDLKEGQSLDIHHRGKRLEGVIVERHLSSDAPPYAHPILLKEFKKKEVPTGTLKDLAQNLVNRVAENTYWRQKETFNLIPSETTPSLLVRLLSISDASGRYAEHRLMKAFRETDVFYYQGTKLIGEVELFLREELRRFIGCSEVETRVISGQMANTAVFSGLVDYLNRLDRRNEPRRIRKVMNHHIGRGGHLSAQAMGALKDYIAYDPQTERPATVSFPVMKDDLYRIDLIKTQELIEEHKPELIILGKSMVIYKEPVREIAEMIKGLNPKPILLYDMAHVLGLIGPYFQEPFEEGADIVTGSTHKTFFGTQRGIIGSNMSEGSPYEELWDSIVRRVFPGSVSNHHLGTMIGLLMATYEMNTFKLDYQKAVLSNAKAFAKALKEHGLTVEGDPKIGYTETHQVIVRVGYGKGPMMAQRLEENNIIVNYQGAPDDEAFTTASCLRMGVQEMTRFGMKEDDFNQLAEYMSEVILRDRPMAEEVSKFRKRFTEMKYCLSDEEAKPMVERLLEAIR
;
A
#
# COMPACT_ATOMS: atom_id res chain seq x y z
N MET A 1 52.02 -1.75 -19.15
CA MET A 1 51.70 -0.38 -18.70
C MET A 1 50.45 -0.48 -17.84
N SER A 2 50.49 -0.13 -16.55
CA SER A 2 49.25 -0.12 -15.76
C SER A 2 48.38 1.05 -16.22
N LYS A 3 47.13 0.78 -16.59
CA LYS A 3 46.14 1.79 -16.96
C LYS A 3 45.95 2.70 -15.74
N SER A 4 46.05 4.02 -15.88
CA SER A 4 45.79 4.96 -14.78
C SER A 4 44.34 4.81 -14.33
N LEU A 5 44.09 4.73 -13.02
CA LEU A 5 42.74 4.66 -12.47
C LEU A 5 41.98 5.96 -12.74
N LYS A 6 40.68 5.84 -12.98
CA LYS A 6 39.76 6.98 -13.12
C LYS A 6 39.42 7.57 -11.74
N LYS A 7 39.03 8.85 -11.71
CA LYS A 7 38.75 9.60 -10.48
C LYS A 7 37.39 10.30 -10.58
N THR A 8 36.57 10.19 -9.54
CA THR A 8 35.29 10.93 -9.47
C THR A 8 35.52 12.41 -9.16
N GLY A 9 34.51 13.25 -9.38
CA GLY A 9 34.55 14.68 -9.04
C GLY A 9 34.68 14.94 -7.54
N LEU A 10 34.48 13.90 -6.71
CA LEU A 10 34.63 13.93 -5.27
C LEU A 10 35.95 13.32 -4.78
N TYR A 11 36.80 12.79 -5.67
CA TYR A 11 38.06 12.12 -5.30
C TYR A 11 38.91 12.92 -4.30
N LYS A 12 39.14 14.20 -4.61
CA LYS A 12 39.95 15.07 -3.73
C LYS A 12 39.25 15.32 -2.39
N TRP A 13 37.92 15.49 -2.40
CA TRP A 13 37.13 15.63 -1.19
C TRP A 13 37.25 14.38 -0.30
N HIS A 14 37.14 13.17 -0.87
CA HIS A 14 37.27 11.91 -0.14
C HIS A 14 38.63 11.80 0.56
N LEU A 15 39.73 12.13 -0.14
CA LEU A 15 41.06 12.14 0.44
C LEU A 15 41.20 13.14 1.60
N ASP A 16 40.71 14.36 1.39
CA ASP A 16 40.79 15.44 2.39
C ASP A 16 39.96 15.13 3.65
N HIS A 17 38.96 14.25 3.54
CA HIS A 17 38.10 13.80 4.64
C HIS A 17 38.48 12.41 5.18
N GLY A 18 39.70 11.95 4.89
CA GLY A 18 40.28 10.75 5.50
C GLY A 18 39.67 9.44 5.03
N ALA A 19 39.13 9.40 3.80
CA ALA A 19 38.69 8.16 3.19
C ALA A 19 39.89 7.24 2.88
N GLN A 20 39.72 5.96 3.16
CA GLN A 20 40.62 4.93 2.66
C GLN A 20 40.20 4.58 1.22
N MET A 21 41.03 4.96 0.24
CA MET A 21 40.75 4.73 -1.18
C MET A 21 41.19 3.34 -1.62
N ILE A 22 40.42 2.71 -2.51
CA ILE A 22 40.73 1.42 -3.14
C ILE A 22 40.45 1.49 -4.65
N GLU A 23 41.13 0.64 -5.43
CA GLU A 23 40.72 0.34 -6.80
C GLU A 23 39.40 -0.44 -6.78
N PHE A 24 38.38 0.12 -7.42
CA PHE A 24 37.10 -0.55 -7.64
C PHE A 24 36.64 -0.29 -9.07
N ALA A 25 36.53 -1.35 -9.88
CA ALA A 25 36.08 -1.26 -11.27
C ALA A 25 36.86 -0.24 -12.13
N GLY A 26 38.16 -0.09 -11.90
CA GLY A 26 39.01 0.87 -12.63
C GLY A 26 38.92 2.32 -12.13
N TRP A 27 38.23 2.57 -11.01
CA TRP A 27 38.13 3.87 -10.34
C TRP A 27 38.82 3.85 -8.97
N GLU A 28 39.35 4.99 -8.53
CA GLU A 28 39.71 5.20 -7.13
C GLU A 28 38.46 5.63 -6.33
N MET A 29 37.99 4.75 -5.44
CA MET A 29 36.76 4.95 -4.67
C MET A 29 37.00 4.80 -3.15
N PRO A 30 36.23 5.48 -2.29
CA PRO A 30 36.32 5.33 -0.85
C PRO A 30 35.79 3.94 -0.42
N LEU A 31 36.64 3.11 0.19
CA LEU A 31 36.23 1.86 0.83
C LEU A 31 35.43 2.15 2.11
N ASN A 32 35.94 3.07 2.93
CA ASN A 32 35.37 3.57 4.18
C ASN A 32 36.09 4.86 4.61
N TYR A 33 35.51 5.55 5.59
CA TYR A 33 36.05 6.71 6.29
C TYR A 33 36.56 6.31 7.68
N GLN A 34 37.02 7.28 8.46
CA GLN A 34 37.71 7.06 9.75
C GLN A 34 36.95 6.19 10.76
N LYS A 35 35.61 6.26 10.79
CA LYS A 35 34.79 5.46 11.72
C LYS A 35 34.62 3.99 11.29
N GLY A 36 34.96 3.66 10.05
CA GLY A 36 34.92 2.30 9.51
C GLY A 36 33.53 1.82 9.09
N ILE A 37 33.53 0.66 8.41
CA ILE A 37 32.37 0.05 7.75
C ILE A 37 31.18 -0.18 8.70
N ILE A 38 31.45 -0.60 9.95
CA ILE A 38 30.40 -0.92 10.93
C ILE A 38 29.61 0.33 11.30
N GLU A 39 30.30 1.43 11.61
CA GLU A 39 29.64 2.69 12.01
C GLU A 39 28.88 3.30 10.83
N GLU A 40 29.45 3.26 9.62
CA GLU A 40 28.79 3.74 8.41
C GLU A 40 27.49 2.98 8.11
N HIS A 41 27.49 1.65 8.25
CA HIS A 41 26.30 0.82 8.11
C HIS A 41 25.23 1.21 9.15
N LEU A 42 25.59 1.22 10.43
CA LEU A 42 24.68 1.56 11.52
C LEU A 42 24.12 2.97 11.39
N ASN A 43 24.94 3.92 10.95
CA ASN A 43 24.53 5.30 10.72
C ASN A 43 23.53 5.41 9.57
N THR A 44 23.74 4.65 8.49
CA THR A 44 22.78 4.59 7.37
C THR A 44 21.40 4.10 7.83
N ARG A 45 21.38 3.06 8.69
CA ARG A 45 20.14 2.46 9.24
C ARG A 45 19.38 3.38 10.21
N LYS A 46 20.08 4.20 11.00
CA LYS A 46 19.48 5.03 12.07
C LYS A 46 19.23 6.49 11.67
N PHE A 47 20.10 7.05 10.82
CA PHE A 47 20.08 8.48 10.47
C PHE A 47 20.08 8.67 8.95
N GLY A 48 21.15 8.23 8.29
CA GLY A 48 21.30 8.23 6.84
C GLY A 48 22.75 8.31 6.39
N GLY A 49 23.00 7.81 5.19
CA GLY A 49 24.31 7.76 4.55
C GLY A 49 24.29 8.41 3.17
N LEU A 50 25.35 9.16 2.86
CA LEU A 50 25.57 9.79 1.56
C LEU A 50 26.69 9.04 0.81
N PHE A 51 26.39 8.54 -0.39
CA PHE A 51 27.26 7.66 -1.17
C PHE A 51 27.67 8.32 -2.48
N ASP A 52 28.96 8.29 -2.80
CA ASP A 52 29.45 8.61 -4.15
C ASP A 52 29.28 7.38 -5.04
N ILE A 53 28.33 7.46 -5.98
CA ILE A 53 28.06 6.41 -6.96
C ILE A 53 28.39 6.88 -8.39
N SER A 54 29.21 7.91 -8.54
CA SER A 54 29.60 8.50 -9.83
C SER A 54 30.57 7.64 -10.65
N HIS A 55 30.90 6.43 -10.19
CA HIS A 55 31.70 5.45 -10.92
C HIS A 55 30.85 4.53 -11.81
N MET A 56 29.52 4.50 -11.62
CA MET A 56 28.59 3.68 -12.40
C MET A 56 28.40 4.23 -13.83
N GLY A 57 28.16 3.36 -14.81
CA GLY A 57 27.94 3.79 -16.20
C GLY A 57 26.59 4.48 -16.36
N ARG A 58 26.53 5.60 -17.08
CA ARG A 58 25.29 6.36 -17.35
C ARG A 58 25.12 6.56 -18.85
N PHE A 59 24.20 5.84 -19.47
CA PHE A 59 23.95 5.91 -20.91
C PHE A 59 22.64 6.63 -21.20
N LEU A 60 22.72 7.73 -21.95
CA LEU A 60 21.55 8.45 -22.44
C LEU A 60 21.08 7.81 -23.75
N ILE A 61 19.80 7.43 -23.79
CA ILE A 61 19.14 6.76 -24.91
C ILE A 61 17.95 7.61 -25.36
N ARG A 62 17.93 8.00 -26.64
CA ARG A 62 16.86 8.83 -27.24
C ARG A 62 16.73 8.58 -28.75
N GLY A 63 15.77 9.26 -29.38
CA GLY A 63 15.44 9.14 -30.79
C GLY A 63 14.36 8.10 -31.07
N LYS A 64 13.87 8.07 -32.31
CA LYS A 64 12.67 7.31 -32.72
C LYS A 64 12.76 5.79 -32.47
N ASP A 65 13.96 5.23 -32.48
CA ASP A 65 14.19 3.79 -32.31
C ASP A 65 14.53 3.40 -30.85
N ALA A 66 14.52 4.35 -29.90
CA ALA A 66 14.94 4.13 -28.51
C ALA A 66 14.15 3.03 -27.80
N VAL A 67 12.81 3.07 -27.87
CA VAL A 67 11.95 2.06 -27.24
C VAL A 67 12.18 0.69 -27.88
N ALA A 68 12.21 0.61 -29.21
CA ALA A 68 12.42 -0.67 -29.91
C ALA A 68 13.78 -1.30 -29.57
N PHE A 69 14.84 -0.48 -29.53
CA PHE A 69 16.17 -0.91 -29.11
C PHE A 69 16.16 -1.46 -27.67
N MET A 70 15.63 -0.69 -26.72
CA MET A 70 15.61 -1.10 -25.32
C MET A 70 14.73 -2.33 -25.07
N GLN A 71 13.59 -2.47 -25.77
CA GLN A 71 12.79 -3.70 -25.72
C GLN A 71 13.58 -4.92 -26.21
N HIS A 72 14.51 -4.74 -27.16
CA HIS A 72 15.33 -5.82 -27.70
C HIS A 72 16.47 -6.25 -26.75
N VAL A 73 17.13 -5.28 -26.09
CA VAL A 73 18.35 -5.54 -25.30
C VAL A 73 18.15 -5.59 -23.78
N LEU A 74 16.94 -5.27 -23.28
CA LEU A 74 16.59 -5.33 -21.87
C LEU A 74 15.45 -6.33 -21.63
N THR A 75 15.41 -6.97 -20.46
CA THR A 75 14.38 -7.96 -20.14
C THR A 75 13.03 -7.37 -19.73
N ASN A 76 12.98 -6.09 -19.32
CA ASN A 76 11.75 -5.46 -18.83
C ASN A 76 11.01 -4.71 -19.96
N ASN A 77 9.72 -4.46 -19.78
CA ASN A 77 8.89 -3.80 -20.77
C ASN A 77 9.04 -2.27 -20.68
N VAL A 78 9.77 -1.69 -21.63
CA VAL A 78 10.07 -0.25 -21.66
C VAL A 78 8.83 0.60 -21.93
N MET A 79 7.81 0.05 -22.60
CA MET A 79 6.55 0.77 -22.87
C MET A 79 5.70 1.00 -21.62
N ALA A 80 5.94 0.22 -20.56
CA ALA A 80 5.30 0.39 -19.25
C ALA A 80 5.85 1.60 -18.47
N LEU A 81 6.98 2.16 -18.90
CA LEU A 81 7.70 3.20 -18.19
C LEU A 81 7.16 4.59 -18.57
N GLU A 82 6.39 5.22 -17.69
CA GLU A 82 5.87 6.59 -17.85
C GLU A 82 6.95 7.63 -17.53
N PRO A 83 6.83 8.90 -18.02
CA PRO A 83 7.74 9.97 -17.61
C PRO A 83 7.75 10.12 -16.09
N GLY A 84 8.92 10.36 -15.51
CA GLY A 84 9.03 10.49 -14.06
C GLY A 84 9.10 9.14 -13.31
N ILE A 85 9.32 8.03 -14.02
CA ILE A 85 9.44 6.68 -13.42
C ILE A 85 10.75 6.00 -13.81
N ALA A 86 11.30 5.23 -12.87
CA ALA A 86 12.39 4.29 -13.08
C ALA A 86 11.92 2.82 -13.02
N GLN A 87 12.68 1.92 -13.65
CA GLN A 87 12.47 0.49 -13.54
C GLN A 87 13.78 -0.27 -13.46
N TYR A 88 13.79 -1.31 -12.63
CA TYR A 88 14.86 -2.29 -12.60
C TYR A 88 14.75 -3.22 -13.81
N THR A 89 15.87 -3.56 -14.42
CA THR A 89 15.92 -4.39 -15.63
C THR A 89 17.23 -5.19 -15.68
N ILE A 90 17.27 -6.22 -16.54
CA ILE A 90 18.45 -7.04 -16.75
C ILE A 90 18.89 -6.87 -18.21
N ILE A 91 20.19 -6.76 -18.43
CA ILE A 91 20.82 -6.90 -19.74
C ILE A 91 21.11 -8.39 -19.90
N GLN A 92 20.39 -9.07 -20.79
CA GLN A 92 20.45 -10.51 -20.97
C GLN A 92 21.28 -10.93 -22.19
N ASN A 93 21.79 -12.16 -22.16
CA ASN A 93 22.35 -12.83 -23.33
C ASN A 93 21.39 -13.87 -23.94
N GLU A 94 21.79 -14.48 -25.04
CA GLU A 94 21.01 -15.48 -25.78
C GLU A 94 20.77 -16.78 -25.01
N ARG A 95 21.57 -17.05 -23.97
CA ARG A 95 21.52 -18.29 -23.17
C ARG A 95 20.65 -18.15 -21.90
N GLY A 96 20.12 -16.96 -21.64
CA GLY A 96 19.25 -16.69 -20.50
C GLY A 96 19.99 -16.41 -19.19
N GLY A 97 21.28 -16.08 -19.29
CA GLY A 97 22.07 -15.47 -18.23
C GLY A 97 22.07 -13.94 -18.32
N ALA A 98 22.44 -13.29 -17.23
CA ALA A 98 22.63 -11.84 -17.18
C ALA A 98 24.04 -11.46 -17.64
N ILE A 99 24.14 -10.46 -18.51
CA ILE A 99 25.36 -9.70 -18.82
C ILE A 99 25.57 -8.64 -17.75
N ASP A 100 24.51 -7.95 -17.34
CA ASP A 100 24.49 -7.05 -16.20
C ASP A 100 23.05 -6.88 -15.72
N ASP A 101 22.87 -6.30 -14.54
CA ASP A 101 21.61 -5.70 -14.12
C ASP A 101 21.70 -4.17 -14.08
N ALA A 102 20.57 -3.49 -14.30
CA ALA A 102 20.56 -2.05 -14.55
C ALA A 102 19.26 -1.39 -14.05
N TYR A 103 19.31 -0.06 -13.93
CA TYR A 103 18.12 0.77 -13.75
C TYR A 103 17.91 1.68 -14.95
N LEU A 104 16.69 1.66 -15.50
CA LEU A 104 16.26 2.54 -16.58
C LEU A 104 15.34 3.62 -16.04
N TYR A 105 15.68 4.89 -16.26
CA TYR A 105 14.91 6.06 -15.84
C TYR A 105 14.33 6.74 -17.08
N ARG A 106 13.02 7.01 -17.10
CA ARG A 106 12.42 7.89 -18.12
C ARG A 106 12.30 9.29 -17.53
N LEU A 107 13.08 10.22 -18.08
CA LEU A 107 13.17 11.58 -17.57
C LEU A 107 11.86 12.33 -17.82
N GLU A 108 11.54 13.28 -16.94
CA GLU A 108 10.42 14.21 -17.15
C GLU A 108 10.80 15.20 -18.26
N GLU A 109 9.88 15.45 -19.18
CA GLU A 109 10.03 16.47 -20.21
C GLU A 109 9.16 17.68 -19.86
N LYS A 110 9.73 18.89 -19.88
CA LYS A 110 8.97 20.13 -19.65
C LYS A 110 8.01 20.45 -20.81
N ASP A 111 8.37 19.99 -22.00
CA ASP A 111 7.56 20.11 -23.21
C ASP A 111 7.04 18.72 -23.59
N PRO A 112 5.73 18.47 -23.55
CA PRO A 112 5.14 17.19 -23.96
C PRO A 112 5.46 16.78 -25.41
N SER A 113 5.86 17.72 -26.26
CA SER A 113 6.28 17.47 -27.65
C SER A 113 7.77 17.11 -27.79
N ALA A 114 8.55 17.19 -26.70
CA ALA A 114 9.96 16.83 -26.72
C ALA A 114 10.18 15.31 -26.90
N GLU A 115 11.28 14.95 -27.56
CA GLU A 115 11.69 13.56 -27.68
C GLU A 115 11.95 12.95 -26.29
N ALA A 116 11.37 11.76 -26.04
CA ALA A 116 11.55 11.05 -24.79
C ALA A 116 13.04 10.70 -24.56
N LYS A 117 13.53 11.02 -23.36
CA LYS A 117 14.89 10.69 -22.92
C LYS A 117 14.87 9.61 -21.85
N TYR A 118 15.76 8.65 -22.03
CA TYR A 118 15.97 7.57 -21.07
C TYR A 118 17.42 7.61 -20.60
N LEU A 119 17.62 7.48 -19.28
CA LEU A 119 18.93 7.31 -18.69
C LEU A 119 19.03 5.86 -18.20
N LEU A 120 19.97 5.09 -18.70
CA LEU A 120 20.26 3.74 -18.25
C LEU A 120 21.51 3.77 -17.36
N VAL A 121 21.38 3.31 -16.13
CA VAL A 121 22.49 3.20 -15.17
C VAL A 121 22.89 1.73 -15.07
N VAL A 122 24.15 1.44 -15.38
CA VAL A 122 24.75 0.09 -15.37
C VAL A 122 25.84 -0.02 -14.31
N ASN A 123 26.18 -1.24 -13.90
CA ASN A 123 27.20 -1.44 -12.88
C ASN A 123 28.59 -0.97 -13.36
N ALA A 124 29.36 -0.38 -12.45
CA ALA A 124 30.67 0.19 -12.77
C ALA A 124 31.64 -0.84 -13.38
N GLY A 125 31.66 -2.07 -12.84
CA GLY A 125 32.52 -3.15 -13.32
C GLY A 125 32.20 -3.64 -14.74
N ASN A 126 30.99 -3.35 -15.23
CA ASN A 126 30.50 -3.84 -16.52
C ASN A 126 30.36 -2.73 -17.57
N THR A 127 30.62 -1.47 -17.24
CA THR A 127 30.34 -0.31 -18.11
C THR A 127 30.93 -0.44 -19.53
N GLU A 128 32.23 -0.76 -19.68
CA GLU A 128 32.83 -0.94 -21.02
C GLU A 128 32.22 -2.13 -21.78
N LYS A 129 31.89 -3.22 -21.06
CA LYS A 129 31.28 -4.43 -21.63
C LYS A 129 29.86 -4.14 -22.12
N ASP A 130 29.05 -3.47 -21.32
CA ASP A 130 27.66 -3.14 -21.64
C ASP A 130 27.58 -2.12 -22.77
N TRP A 131 28.48 -1.14 -22.78
CA TRP A 131 28.59 -0.18 -23.87
C TRP A 131 28.88 -0.86 -25.20
N ASN A 132 29.87 -1.77 -25.23
CA ASN A 132 30.20 -2.53 -26.43
C ASN A 132 29.04 -3.44 -26.88
N TRP A 133 28.37 -4.10 -25.93
CA TRP A 133 27.17 -4.90 -26.19
C TRP A 133 26.06 -4.07 -26.86
N PHE A 134 25.83 -2.85 -26.37
CA PHE A 134 24.85 -1.94 -26.94
C PHE A 134 25.26 -1.39 -28.30
N LEU A 135 26.55 -1.07 -28.53
CA LEU A 135 27.03 -0.64 -29.84
C LEU A 135 26.89 -1.73 -30.91
N GLU A 136 27.11 -2.99 -30.54
CA GLU A 136 26.89 -4.14 -31.41
C GLU A 136 25.42 -4.25 -31.84
N ASN A 137 24.51 -4.22 -30.86
CA ASN A 137 23.07 -4.36 -31.11
C ASN A 137 22.46 -3.10 -31.76
N LYS A 138 23.04 -1.91 -31.52
CA LYS A 138 22.63 -0.63 -32.12
C LYS A 138 22.69 -0.65 -33.65
N LYS A 139 23.52 -1.48 -34.28
CA LYS A 139 23.69 -1.55 -35.75
C LYS A 139 22.36 -1.72 -36.51
N GLN A 140 21.34 -2.27 -35.86
CA GLN A 140 20.00 -2.51 -36.42
C GLN A 140 19.04 -1.30 -36.30
N PHE A 141 19.39 -0.27 -35.52
CA PHE A 141 18.52 0.85 -35.14
C PHE A 141 19.13 2.20 -35.56
N LYS A 142 18.86 2.62 -36.80
CA LYS A 142 19.50 3.81 -37.42
C LYS A 142 19.03 5.14 -36.84
N GLY A 143 17.83 5.19 -36.25
CA GLY A 143 17.26 6.36 -35.58
C GLY A 143 17.56 6.43 -34.08
N LEU A 144 18.46 5.58 -33.58
CA LEU A 144 18.86 5.55 -32.17
C LEU A 144 20.03 6.51 -31.91
N ILE A 145 19.88 7.34 -30.89
CA ILE A 145 20.96 8.10 -30.29
C ILE A 145 21.29 7.47 -28.94
N LEU A 146 22.56 7.08 -28.80
CA LEU A 146 23.11 6.42 -27.62
C LEU A 146 24.40 7.15 -27.27
N GLU A 147 24.44 7.75 -26.08
CA GLU A 147 25.54 8.61 -25.61
C GLU A 147 26.00 8.15 -24.23
N ASP A 148 27.30 8.01 -24.02
CA ASP A 148 27.87 7.77 -22.70
C ASP A 148 28.03 9.10 -21.97
N LYS A 149 27.24 9.30 -20.91
CA LYS A 149 27.21 10.51 -20.07
C LYS A 149 27.85 10.28 -18.70
N THR A 150 28.62 9.21 -18.55
CA THR A 150 29.31 8.83 -17.29
C THR A 150 30.18 9.96 -16.75
N GLU A 151 30.87 10.71 -17.62
CA GLU A 151 31.75 11.81 -17.21
C GLU A 151 31.07 13.20 -17.22
N GLU A 152 29.80 13.27 -17.66
CA GLU A 152 29.03 14.53 -17.75
C GLU A 152 27.95 14.65 -16.66
N ILE A 153 27.42 13.53 -16.16
CA ILE A 153 26.37 13.49 -15.14
C ILE A 153 26.93 12.92 -13.85
N GLY A 154 27.02 13.72 -12.79
CA GLY A 154 27.32 13.25 -11.43
C GLY A 154 26.15 12.46 -10.84
N MET A 155 26.46 11.45 -10.01
CA MET A 155 25.46 10.61 -9.34
C MET A 155 25.86 10.35 -7.90
N ILE A 156 24.94 10.65 -6.98
CA ILE A 156 25.09 10.42 -5.53
C ILE A 156 23.83 9.77 -4.98
N ALA A 157 23.94 9.04 -3.86
CA ALA A 157 22.77 8.44 -3.21
C ALA A 157 22.67 8.88 -1.75
N LEU A 158 21.50 9.31 -1.32
CA LEU A 158 21.16 9.62 0.07
C LEU A 158 20.16 8.57 0.57
N GLN A 159 20.60 7.73 1.50
CA GLN A 159 19.85 6.54 1.92
C GLN A 159 19.67 6.58 3.43
N GLY A 160 18.43 6.50 3.92
CA GLY A 160 18.12 6.37 5.34
C GLY A 160 17.05 7.34 5.86
N PRO A 161 16.66 7.17 7.14
CA PRO A 161 15.48 7.80 7.76
C PRO A 161 15.38 9.32 7.58
N ASN A 162 16.50 10.04 7.74
CA ASN A 162 16.52 11.50 7.74
C ASN A 162 16.74 12.10 6.33
N GLY A 163 16.86 11.27 5.29
CA GLY A 163 17.17 11.73 3.94
C GLY A 163 16.15 12.73 3.39
N LYS A 164 14.85 12.47 3.60
CA LYS A 164 13.75 13.34 3.16
C LYS A 164 13.87 14.75 3.77
N LYS A 165 14.02 14.80 5.10
CA LYS A 165 14.16 16.02 5.88
C LYS A 165 15.37 16.85 5.46
N VAL A 166 16.46 16.22 5.04
CA VAL A 166 17.66 16.93 4.58
C VAL A 166 17.46 17.52 3.19
N LEU A 167 16.84 16.78 2.26
CA LEU A 167 16.56 17.31 0.93
C LEU A 167 15.56 18.47 0.96
N GLU A 168 14.54 18.40 1.81
CA GLU A 168 13.56 19.49 1.98
C GLU A 168 14.21 20.82 2.40
N LYS A 169 15.37 20.79 3.08
CA LYS A 169 16.10 22.00 3.50
C LYS A 169 16.91 22.68 2.38
N ILE A 170 17.14 22.03 1.25
CA ILE A 170 18.07 22.52 0.21
C ILE A 170 17.40 22.78 -1.16
N LEU A 171 16.08 22.60 -1.25
CA LEU A 171 15.29 22.74 -2.50
C LEU A 171 14.35 23.98 -2.44
N LEU A 172 14.10 24.66 -3.57
CA LEU A 172 13.25 25.88 -3.71
C LEU A 172 11.72 25.67 -3.87
N ASP A 173 10.90 26.29 -3.02
CA ASP A 173 9.43 26.10 -2.87
C ASP A 173 8.55 25.96 -4.14
N ASP A 174 8.81 26.71 -5.22
CA ASP A 174 7.92 26.69 -6.40
C ASP A 174 8.07 25.42 -7.28
N TYR A 175 9.25 24.79 -7.25
CA TYR A 175 9.60 23.56 -8.01
C TYR A 175 10.20 22.42 -7.13
N SER A 176 10.32 22.60 -5.80
CA SER A 176 11.10 21.75 -4.87
C SER A 176 10.47 20.49 -4.34
N LYS A 177 9.15 20.27 -4.52
CA LYS A 177 8.51 19.12 -3.89
C LYS A 177 9.23 17.85 -4.32
N LEU A 178 9.65 17.04 -3.35
CA LEU A 178 10.31 15.76 -3.60
C LEU A 178 9.47 14.89 -4.53
N PRO A 179 10.07 13.88 -5.20
CA PRO A 179 9.29 12.89 -5.92
C PRO A 179 8.23 12.30 -5.00
N ASP A 180 7.11 11.87 -5.60
CA ASP A 180 6.10 11.12 -4.87
C ASP A 180 6.76 10.01 -4.03
N PRO A 181 6.27 9.73 -2.83
CA PRO A 181 6.98 8.93 -1.85
C PRO A 181 7.22 7.46 -2.28
N TRP A 182 6.46 7.00 -3.28
CA TRP A 182 6.54 5.66 -3.85
C TRP A 182 7.89 5.38 -4.51
N ARG A 183 8.36 4.13 -4.43
CA ARG A 183 9.61 3.71 -5.07
C ARG A 183 9.61 3.99 -6.57
N ASN A 184 10.80 4.24 -7.09
CA ASN A 184 11.09 4.51 -8.50
C ASN A 184 10.45 5.78 -9.08
N ARG A 185 9.76 6.61 -8.28
CA ARG A 185 9.34 7.94 -8.71
C ARG A 185 10.55 8.85 -8.80
N LEU A 186 10.66 9.61 -9.88
CA LEU A 186 11.67 10.66 -10.02
C LEU A 186 11.02 12.00 -10.33
N ARG A 187 11.77 13.06 -10.05
CA ARG A 187 11.35 14.42 -10.31
C ARG A 187 12.55 15.31 -10.60
N VAL A 188 12.35 16.26 -11.51
CA VAL A 188 13.29 17.36 -11.71
C VAL A 188 13.02 18.44 -10.66
N CYS A 189 14.02 18.72 -9.83
CA CYS A 189 13.98 19.74 -8.79
C CYS A 189 15.05 20.82 -9.05
N GLU A 190 14.83 22.02 -8.49
CA GLU A 190 15.79 23.12 -8.53
C GLU A 190 16.39 23.38 -7.15
N LEU A 191 17.70 23.58 -7.10
CA LEU A 191 18.43 23.87 -5.87
C LEU A 191 18.38 25.35 -5.48
N GLU A 192 18.28 25.60 -4.18
CA GLU A 192 18.26 26.96 -3.63
C GLU A 192 19.55 27.74 -3.93
N GLY A 193 19.38 28.95 -4.48
CA GLY A 193 20.45 29.90 -4.72
C GLY A 193 21.36 29.64 -5.94
N GLU A 194 21.19 28.54 -6.69
CA GLU A 194 22.15 28.14 -7.75
C GLU A 194 21.57 28.00 -9.15
N ARG A 195 20.23 27.99 -9.33
CA ARG A 195 19.56 27.67 -10.61
C ARG A 195 20.09 26.39 -11.28
N VAL A 196 20.39 25.37 -10.48
CA VAL A 196 20.84 24.05 -10.95
C VAL A 196 19.65 23.08 -10.89
N TYR A 197 19.35 22.45 -12.02
CA TYR A 197 18.37 21.38 -12.09
C TYR A 197 19.01 20.04 -11.76
N ILE A 198 18.40 19.32 -10.82
CA ILE A 198 18.78 17.96 -10.44
C ILE A 198 17.59 17.02 -10.62
N THR A 199 17.86 15.78 -10.97
CA THR A 199 16.83 14.73 -10.96
C THR A 199 16.98 13.92 -9.69
N ILE A 200 15.96 13.93 -8.85
CA ILE A 200 15.91 13.13 -7.62
C ILE A 200 15.02 11.91 -7.91
N SER A 201 15.48 10.73 -7.55
CA SER A 201 14.75 9.47 -7.75
C SER A 201 14.62 8.69 -6.44
N ARG A 202 13.47 8.05 -6.22
CA ARG A 202 13.18 7.11 -5.11
C ARG A 202 13.74 5.70 -5.39
N THR A 203 14.99 5.63 -5.81
CA THR A 203 15.76 4.40 -6.03
C THR A 203 16.86 4.28 -4.98
N GLY A 204 17.36 3.05 -4.79
CA GLY A 204 18.42 2.80 -3.83
C GLY A 204 18.82 1.34 -3.73
N TYR A 205 20.05 1.12 -3.24
CA TYR A 205 20.70 -0.19 -3.19
C TYR A 205 21.01 -0.64 -1.75
N THR A 206 20.27 -0.13 -0.77
CA THR A 206 20.53 -0.35 0.67
C THR A 206 19.39 -1.07 1.40
N GLY A 207 18.22 -1.20 0.76
CA GLY A 207 16.99 -1.67 1.40
C GLY A 207 16.29 -0.64 2.28
N GLU A 208 16.84 0.57 2.42
CA GLU A 208 16.16 1.66 3.15
C GLU A 208 14.79 1.97 2.54
N PRO A 209 13.76 2.22 3.38
CA PRO A 209 12.46 2.64 2.87
C PRO A 209 12.47 4.11 2.44
N ILE A 210 13.31 4.95 3.06
CA ILE A 210 13.57 6.32 2.62
C ILE A 210 14.91 6.35 1.90
N CYS A 211 14.86 6.42 0.57
CA CYS A 211 16.02 6.38 -0.30
C CYS A 211 15.89 7.38 -1.44
N PHE A 212 17.03 7.97 -1.81
CA PHE A 212 17.15 8.87 -2.94
C PHE A 212 18.44 8.62 -3.71
N GLU A 213 18.36 8.67 -5.03
CA GLU A 213 19.49 8.84 -5.92
C GLU A 213 19.33 10.15 -6.68
N ILE A 214 20.42 10.90 -6.82
CA ILE A 214 20.42 12.26 -7.33
C ILE A 214 21.35 12.32 -8.53
N PHE A 215 20.80 12.72 -9.67
CA PHE A 215 21.53 13.00 -10.90
C PHE A 215 21.66 14.51 -11.07
N LEU A 216 22.86 14.96 -11.41
CA LEU A 216 23.20 16.38 -11.48
C LEU A 216 24.35 16.62 -12.46
N PRO A 217 24.57 17.85 -12.95
CA PRO A 217 25.74 18.18 -13.74
C PRO A 217 27.03 17.86 -12.98
N TYR A 218 27.96 17.14 -13.61
CA TYR A 218 29.16 16.59 -12.94
C TYR A 218 30.00 17.68 -12.27
N GLU A 219 30.12 18.85 -12.88
CA GLU A 219 30.86 20.00 -12.36
C GLU A 219 30.27 20.60 -11.07
N LYS A 220 29.00 20.28 -10.74
CA LYS A 220 28.32 20.72 -9.52
C LYS A 220 28.34 19.70 -8.39
N ILE A 221 28.92 18.51 -8.61
CA ILE A 221 28.85 17.40 -7.64
C ILE A 221 29.41 17.73 -6.27
N ARG A 222 30.56 18.39 -6.21
CA ARG A 222 31.19 18.76 -4.95
C ARG A 222 30.32 19.72 -4.14
N LEU A 223 29.79 20.75 -4.80
CA LEU A 223 28.91 21.74 -4.17
C LEU A 223 27.68 21.08 -3.54
N ILE A 224 27.01 20.20 -4.28
CA ILE A 224 25.77 19.56 -3.84
C ILE A 224 26.07 18.56 -2.71
N TRP A 225 27.16 17.80 -2.84
CA TRP A 225 27.64 16.89 -1.81
C TRP A 225 27.90 17.60 -0.48
N GLU A 226 28.66 18.70 -0.49
CA GLU A 226 28.97 19.51 0.70
C GLU A 226 27.68 20.08 1.32
N ARG A 227 26.77 20.63 0.51
CA ARG A 227 25.48 21.15 1.01
C ARG A 227 24.59 20.10 1.68
N ILE A 228 24.51 18.89 1.12
CA ILE A 228 23.73 17.80 1.75
C ILE A 228 24.35 17.45 3.11
N LEU A 229 25.67 17.36 3.21
CA LEU A 229 26.36 17.06 4.47
C LEU A 229 26.18 18.19 5.49
N GLU A 230 26.27 19.45 5.07
CA GLU A 230 26.03 20.62 5.92
C GLU A 230 24.59 20.64 6.47
N ALA A 231 23.59 20.49 5.60
CA ALA A 231 22.17 20.47 5.98
C ALA A 231 21.82 19.22 6.84
N GLY A 232 22.54 18.12 6.61
CA GLY A 232 22.37 16.84 7.29
C GLY A 232 23.19 16.67 8.56
N GLN A 233 24.09 17.59 8.90
CA GLN A 233 24.99 17.45 10.05
C GLN A 233 24.23 17.26 11.37
N LYS A 234 23.18 18.07 11.60
CA LYS A 234 22.31 17.95 12.79
C LYS A 234 21.41 16.72 12.75
N GLU A 235 21.20 16.15 11.57
CA GLU A 235 20.37 14.96 11.35
C GLU A 235 21.21 13.67 11.33
N GLY A 236 22.53 13.77 11.57
CA GLY A 236 23.43 12.62 11.61
C GLY A 236 23.80 12.04 10.25
N ILE A 237 23.63 12.77 9.13
CA ILE A 237 24.07 12.28 7.82
C ILE A 237 25.60 12.25 7.76
N VAL A 238 26.16 11.14 7.26
CA VAL A 238 27.60 10.95 7.09
C VAL A 238 27.92 10.44 5.68
N PRO A 239 29.14 10.68 5.16
CA PRO A 239 29.59 10.03 3.93
C PRO A 239 29.83 8.54 4.20
N VAL A 240 29.52 7.70 3.21
CA VAL A 240 29.60 6.24 3.31
C VAL A 240 30.37 5.63 2.14
N GLY A 241 31.27 4.69 2.44
CA GLY A 241 32.12 4.00 1.49
C GLY A 241 31.53 2.69 0.94
N LEU A 242 32.27 2.08 0.01
CA LEU A 242 31.88 0.83 -0.66
C LEU A 242 31.70 -0.35 0.28
N GLY A 243 32.47 -0.44 1.36
CA GLY A 243 32.39 -1.56 2.31
C GLY A 243 31.05 -1.61 3.02
N ALA A 244 30.56 -0.46 3.51
CA ALA A 244 29.23 -0.38 4.12
C ALA A 244 28.12 -0.61 3.09
N ARG A 245 28.26 -0.07 1.87
CA ARG A 245 27.33 -0.33 0.77
C ARG A 245 27.14 -1.84 0.50
N ASP A 246 28.22 -2.62 0.48
CA ASP A 246 28.15 -4.08 0.30
C ASP A 246 27.46 -4.80 1.47
N THR A 247 27.69 -4.37 2.71
CA THR A 247 26.97 -4.94 3.86
C THR A 247 25.47 -4.59 3.85
N LEU A 248 25.10 -3.37 3.45
CA LEU A 248 23.71 -2.89 3.39
C LEU A 248 22.91 -3.61 2.29
N ARG A 249 23.49 -3.76 1.08
CA ARG A 249 22.83 -4.48 -0.03
C ARG A 249 22.64 -5.96 0.31
N LEU A 250 23.63 -6.58 0.96
CA LEU A 250 23.55 -7.98 1.33
C LEU A 250 22.48 -8.21 2.40
N GLU A 251 22.39 -7.32 3.39
CA GLU A 251 21.33 -7.33 4.38
C GLU A 251 19.94 -7.08 3.75
N ALA A 252 19.85 -6.26 2.71
CA ALA A 252 18.62 -6.09 1.94
C ALA A 252 18.29 -7.29 1.02
N GLY A 253 19.20 -8.26 0.89
CA GLY A 253 19.06 -9.40 -0.03
C GLY A 253 19.15 -9.01 -1.50
N LEU A 254 19.80 -7.89 -1.82
CA LEU A 254 19.94 -7.40 -3.20
C LEU A 254 21.11 -8.12 -3.91
N PRO A 255 20.87 -8.63 -5.13
CA PRO A 255 21.89 -9.34 -5.89
C PRO A 255 22.98 -8.40 -6.40
N LEU A 256 24.18 -8.92 -6.58
CA LEU A 256 25.30 -8.23 -7.21
C LEU A 256 25.85 -9.06 -8.39
N TYR A 257 26.11 -8.40 -9.52
CA TYR A 257 26.78 -9.05 -10.65
C TYR A 257 28.18 -9.54 -10.26
N GLY A 258 28.52 -10.76 -10.64
CA GLY A 258 29.73 -11.47 -10.23
C GLY A 258 29.55 -12.33 -8.97
N HIS A 259 28.39 -12.24 -8.32
CA HIS A 259 28.01 -13.04 -7.15
C HIS A 259 26.74 -13.84 -7.40
N GLU A 260 25.59 -13.14 -7.46
CA GLU A 260 24.27 -13.76 -7.68
C GLU A 260 23.90 -13.82 -9.16
N PHE A 261 24.54 -12.99 -9.99
CA PHE A 261 24.48 -13.02 -11.45
C PHE A 261 25.86 -13.26 -12.06
N GLY A 262 25.90 -13.72 -13.30
CA GLY A 262 27.14 -14.07 -14.01
C GLY A 262 27.40 -15.57 -13.95
N PHE A 263 28.54 -15.97 -13.39
CA PHE A 263 28.97 -17.37 -13.37
C PHE A 263 29.08 -17.88 -11.93
N ASP A 264 28.69 -19.14 -11.71
CA ASP A 264 28.89 -19.84 -10.45
C ASP A 264 30.38 -20.23 -10.26
N PRO A 265 30.79 -20.72 -9.07
CA PRO A 265 32.18 -21.10 -8.82
C PRO A 265 32.72 -22.22 -9.73
N GLN A 266 31.86 -22.95 -10.45
CA GLN A 266 32.24 -23.96 -11.44
C GLN A 266 32.39 -23.36 -12.85
N GLY A 267 32.20 -22.05 -13.02
CA GLY A 267 32.23 -21.38 -14.32
C GLY A 267 30.97 -21.62 -15.15
N LYS A 268 29.89 -22.14 -14.57
CA LYS A 268 28.60 -22.30 -15.25
C LYS A 268 27.78 -21.02 -15.06
N GLU A 269 27.17 -20.56 -16.14
CA GLU A 269 26.33 -19.36 -16.12
C GLU A 269 25.10 -19.56 -15.21
N ILE A 270 24.85 -18.57 -14.34
CA ILE A 270 23.69 -18.56 -13.44
C ILE A 270 22.47 -18.08 -14.24
N PRO A 271 21.38 -18.87 -14.32
CA PRO A 271 20.14 -18.48 -14.99
C PRO A 271 19.52 -17.26 -14.33
N ILE A 272 18.94 -16.34 -15.10
CA ILE A 272 18.27 -15.15 -14.53
C ILE A 272 17.16 -15.54 -13.52
N TYR A 273 16.38 -16.57 -13.82
CA TYR A 273 15.33 -17.06 -12.90
C TYR A 273 15.86 -17.82 -11.67
N ALA A 274 17.17 -18.01 -11.52
CA ALA A 274 17.75 -18.39 -10.23
C ALA A 274 17.61 -17.26 -9.21
N VAL A 275 17.59 -16.00 -9.64
CA VAL A 275 17.43 -14.82 -8.77
C VAL A 275 15.96 -14.38 -8.80
N LEU A 276 15.08 -15.16 -8.18
CA LEU A 276 13.63 -14.96 -8.28
C LEU A 276 13.16 -13.56 -7.84
N SER A 277 13.83 -12.95 -6.86
CA SER A 277 13.52 -11.59 -6.39
C SER A 277 13.70 -10.55 -7.50
N ALA A 278 14.76 -10.67 -8.29
CA ALA A 278 15.06 -9.81 -9.43
C ALA A 278 14.22 -10.17 -10.66
N ALA A 279 14.19 -11.46 -11.05
CA ALA A 279 13.54 -11.90 -12.28
C ALA A 279 12.03 -11.59 -12.30
N ARG A 280 11.34 -11.71 -11.15
CA ARG A 280 9.91 -11.37 -11.03
C ARG A 280 9.61 -9.89 -11.27
N LEU A 281 10.58 -9.00 -11.05
CA LEU A 281 10.43 -7.55 -11.22
C LEU A 281 10.98 -7.05 -12.56
N ALA A 282 11.97 -7.75 -13.11
CA ALA A 282 12.77 -7.28 -14.24
C ALA A 282 12.48 -7.98 -15.57
N VAL A 283 11.79 -9.13 -15.59
CA VAL A 283 11.52 -9.90 -16.82
C VAL A 283 10.05 -9.80 -17.21
N SER A 284 9.79 -9.28 -18.41
CA SER A 284 8.46 -9.18 -18.98
C SER A 284 8.31 -10.12 -20.19
N PHE A 285 7.14 -10.76 -20.27
CA PHE A 285 6.71 -11.51 -21.45
C PHE A 285 5.49 -10.89 -22.13
N SER A 286 5.18 -9.61 -21.84
CA SER A 286 4.08 -8.90 -22.51
C SER A 286 4.12 -9.13 -24.02
N PRO A 287 2.98 -9.42 -24.66
CA PRO A 287 2.89 -9.46 -26.11
C PRO A 287 3.40 -8.18 -26.77
N LEU A 288 3.21 -7.01 -26.13
CA LEU A 288 3.63 -5.71 -26.65
C LEU A 288 5.15 -5.49 -26.57
N LYS A 289 5.87 -6.25 -25.73
CA LYS A 289 7.33 -6.22 -25.68
C LYS A 289 7.97 -6.78 -26.95
N GLY A 290 7.30 -7.73 -27.61
CA GLY A 290 7.83 -8.40 -28.80
C GLY A 290 9.03 -9.31 -28.51
N GLU A 291 9.76 -9.66 -29.58
CA GLU A 291 10.96 -10.51 -29.50
C GLU A 291 12.16 -9.73 -28.95
N PHE A 292 12.94 -10.39 -28.10
CA PHE A 292 14.14 -9.83 -27.50
C PHE A 292 15.20 -10.91 -27.29
N ILE A 293 16.45 -10.50 -27.11
CA ILE A 293 17.58 -11.42 -26.99
C ILE A 293 17.32 -12.39 -25.84
N GLY A 294 17.42 -13.70 -26.08
CA GLY A 294 17.20 -14.72 -25.05
C GLY A 294 15.75 -14.91 -24.58
N ARG A 295 14.73 -14.32 -25.25
CA ARG A 295 13.32 -14.45 -24.85
C ARG A 295 12.87 -15.90 -24.66
N GLU A 296 13.16 -16.77 -25.62
CA GLU A 296 12.68 -18.16 -25.60
C GLU A 296 13.26 -18.97 -24.44
N ILE A 297 14.56 -18.81 -24.18
CA ILE A 297 15.20 -19.53 -23.08
C ILE A 297 14.75 -19.00 -21.72
N LEU A 298 14.54 -17.68 -21.58
CA LEU A 298 13.95 -17.09 -20.37
C LEU A 298 12.51 -17.54 -20.16
N ARG A 299 11.72 -17.68 -21.23
CA ARG A 299 10.35 -18.21 -21.15
C ARG A 299 10.36 -19.65 -20.63
N ARG A 300 11.28 -20.48 -21.10
CA ARG A 300 11.45 -21.85 -20.59
C ARG A 300 11.90 -21.88 -19.13
N GLN A 301 12.80 -20.98 -18.71
CA GLN A 301 13.17 -20.84 -17.30
C GLN A 301 11.95 -20.47 -16.43
N PHE A 302 11.14 -19.50 -16.87
CA PHE A 302 9.90 -19.10 -16.20
C PHE A 302 8.89 -20.25 -16.10
N GLU A 303 8.66 -20.97 -17.20
CA GLU A 303 7.74 -22.12 -17.23
C GLU A 303 8.20 -23.23 -16.27
N GLU A 304 9.51 -23.47 -16.14
CA GLU A 304 10.07 -24.42 -15.17
C GLU A 304 9.83 -23.98 -13.72
N VAL A 305 10.04 -22.69 -13.40
CA VAL A 305 9.72 -22.13 -12.07
C VAL A 305 8.23 -22.25 -11.77
N LYS A 306 7.36 -21.89 -12.72
CA LYS A 306 5.91 -22.00 -12.60
C LYS A 306 5.45 -23.45 -12.43
N ALA A 307 6.09 -24.40 -13.11
CA ALA A 307 5.80 -25.82 -12.97
C ALA A 307 6.10 -26.31 -11.55
N ARG A 308 7.20 -25.87 -10.93
CA ARG A 308 7.51 -26.17 -9.51
C ARG A 308 6.47 -25.62 -8.54
N GLU A 309 6.02 -24.38 -8.74
CA GLU A 309 5.01 -23.76 -7.87
C GLU A 309 3.62 -24.41 -7.99
N THR A 310 3.30 -24.96 -9.17
CA THR A 310 1.99 -25.57 -9.47
C THR A 310 1.98 -27.11 -9.41
N GLY A 311 3.11 -27.74 -9.08
CA GLY A 311 3.24 -29.21 -9.02
C GLY A 311 3.16 -29.91 -10.39
N LYS A 312 3.41 -29.20 -11.50
CA LYS A 312 3.44 -29.80 -12.84
C LYS A 312 4.74 -30.59 -13.07
N PRO A 313 4.72 -31.63 -13.91
CA PRO A 313 5.91 -32.40 -14.24
C PRO A 313 7.05 -31.53 -14.78
N LEU A 314 8.27 -31.77 -14.31
CA LEU A 314 9.49 -31.12 -14.76
C LEU A 314 10.22 -31.99 -15.78
N PRO A 315 11.09 -31.39 -16.62
CA PRO A 315 12.00 -32.19 -17.44
C PRO A 315 12.99 -32.97 -16.53
N PRO A 316 13.65 -34.02 -17.06
CA PRO A 316 14.69 -34.75 -16.33
C PRO A 316 15.78 -33.83 -15.77
N LYS A 317 16.41 -34.22 -14.66
CA LYS A 317 17.36 -33.40 -13.88
C LYS A 317 18.48 -32.81 -14.75
N GLU A 318 18.96 -33.56 -15.73
CA GLU A 318 20.04 -33.19 -16.66
C GLU A 318 19.63 -32.08 -17.65
N ARG A 319 18.32 -31.86 -17.82
CA ARG A 319 17.74 -30.87 -18.74
C ARG A 319 17.13 -29.66 -18.03
N LEU A 320 17.23 -29.59 -16.70
CA LEU A 320 16.75 -28.44 -15.93
C LEU A 320 17.58 -27.20 -16.28
N LEU A 321 16.90 -26.12 -16.61
CA LEU A 321 17.49 -24.82 -16.87
C LEU A 321 17.76 -24.09 -15.56
N VAL A 322 16.90 -24.27 -14.53
CA VAL A 322 17.00 -23.59 -13.24
C VAL A 322 17.10 -24.62 -12.11
N PRO A 323 18.19 -25.42 -12.04
CA PRO A 323 18.33 -26.47 -11.03
C PRO A 323 18.51 -25.93 -9.61
N ARG A 324 18.95 -24.67 -9.49
CA ARG A 324 19.24 -23.97 -8.24
C ARG A 324 18.67 -22.56 -8.27
N ARG A 325 18.52 -21.94 -7.11
CA ARG A 325 18.12 -20.53 -6.94
C ARG A 325 18.85 -19.88 -5.78
N ILE A 326 18.84 -18.54 -5.77
CA ILE A 326 19.42 -17.75 -4.68
C ILE A 326 18.49 -17.77 -3.47
N PHE A 327 19.04 -18.12 -2.32
CA PHE A 327 18.39 -18.10 -1.01
C PHE A 327 19.15 -17.19 -0.05
N PRO A 328 18.43 -16.38 0.76
CA PRO A 328 18.99 -15.82 1.98
C PRO A 328 19.28 -16.92 3.00
N ILE A 329 20.47 -16.88 3.58
CA ILE A 329 20.93 -17.80 4.62
C ILE A 329 21.46 -17.02 5.83
N SER A 330 21.10 -17.48 7.03
CA SER A 330 21.62 -16.94 8.29
C SER A 330 22.52 -17.98 8.93
N ILE A 331 23.72 -17.57 9.38
CA ILE A 331 24.69 -18.47 10.00
C ILE A 331 24.49 -18.38 11.52
N VAL A 332 24.23 -19.53 12.17
CA VAL A 332 23.87 -19.61 13.59
C VAL A 332 25.06 -19.91 14.49
N THR A 333 26.14 -20.48 13.95
CA THR A 333 27.40 -20.69 14.67
C THR A 333 28.33 -19.47 14.55
N GLU A 334 29.35 -19.41 15.41
CA GLU A 334 30.43 -18.43 15.25
C GLU A 334 31.17 -18.63 13.92
N GLY A 335 31.30 -17.56 13.15
CA GLY A 335 32.02 -17.57 11.88
C GLY A 335 31.26 -16.86 10.76
N VAL A 336 31.89 -16.80 9.59
CA VAL A 336 31.42 -16.05 8.43
C VAL A 336 31.55 -16.90 7.20
N ALA A 337 30.44 -17.15 6.51
CA ALA A 337 30.47 -17.78 5.21
C ALA A 337 31.03 -16.79 4.16
N ARG A 338 31.75 -17.30 3.16
CA ARG A 338 32.34 -16.53 2.06
C ARG A 338 31.95 -17.13 0.73
N GLN A 339 32.05 -16.32 -0.32
CA GLN A 339 31.80 -16.75 -1.69
C GLN A 339 32.61 -18.01 -2.02
N GLY A 340 31.95 -19.00 -2.60
CA GLY A 340 32.55 -20.27 -2.99
C GLY A 340 32.46 -21.37 -1.94
N ASP A 341 32.15 -21.05 -0.67
CA ASP A 341 31.96 -22.07 0.37
C ASP A 341 30.86 -23.05 -0.05
N GLU A 342 31.14 -24.36 0.12
CA GLU A 342 30.22 -25.44 -0.21
C GLU A 342 29.13 -25.57 0.85
N VAL A 343 27.90 -25.83 0.41
CA VAL A 343 26.74 -25.97 1.26
C VAL A 343 26.15 -27.36 1.12
N TYR A 344 25.89 -27.99 2.27
CA TYR A 344 25.34 -29.34 2.37
C TYR A 344 24.04 -29.35 3.16
N LEU A 345 23.13 -30.27 2.82
CA LEU A 345 21.94 -30.59 3.58
C LEU A 345 21.96 -32.09 3.89
N LYS A 346 22.03 -32.46 5.17
CA LYS A 346 22.10 -33.87 5.61
C LYS A 346 23.24 -34.66 4.93
N GLY A 347 24.38 -34.01 4.70
CA GLY A 347 25.57 -34.60 4.07
C GLY A 347 25.55 -34.60 2.53
N GLU A 348 24.45 -34.23 1.88
CA GLU A 348 24.36 -34.09 0.43
C GLU A 348 24.74 -32.67 0.00
N PHE A 349 25.56 -32.54 -1.04
CA PHE A 349 25.94 -31.25 -1.59
C PHE A 349 24.73 -30.59 -2.29
N VAL A 350 24.37 -29.37 -1.88
CA VAL A 350 23.20 -28.65 -2.39
C VAL A 350 23.52 -27.31 -3.05
N GLY A 351 24.77 -26.84 -3.01
CA GLY A 351 25.16 -25.60 -3.68
C GLY A 351 26.30 -24.85 -3.03
N HIS A 352 26.41 -23.55 -3.33
CA HIS A 352 27.49 -22.70 -2.81
C HIS A 352 26.97 -21.37 -2.29
N VAL A 353 27.72 -20.79 -1.36
CA VAL A 353 27.54 -19.40 -0.93
C VAL A 353 28.00 -18.45 -2.04
N THR A 354 27.17 -17.46 -2.39
CA THR A 354 27.48 -16.44 -3.41
C THR A 354 27.97 -15.14 -2.77
N SER A 355 27.38 -14.76 -1.64
CA SER A 355 27.76 -13.60 -0.83
C SER A 355 27.63 -13.93 0.65
N GLY A 356 28.57 -13.52 1.49
CA GLY A 356 28.50 -13.78 2.93
C GLY A 356 29.40 -12.86 3.74
N THR A 357 28.85 -12.30 4.83
CA THR A 357 29.59 -11.42 5.74
C THR A 357 28.92 -11.27 7.11
N MET A 358 29.61 -10.60 8.05
CA MET A 358 28.99 -10.11 9.28
C MET A 358 28.39 -8.74 9.05
N VAL A 359 27.15 -8.53 9.47
CA VAL A 359 26.49 -7.22 9.45
C VAL A 359 26.15 -6.75 10.86
N PRO A 360 26.34 -5.45 11.17
CA PRO A 360 25.88 -4.87 12.41
C PRO A 360 24.39 -4.51 12.33
N TYR A 361 23.69 -4.47 13.47
CA TYR A 361 22.31 -3.97 13.53
C TYR A 361 22.01 -3.32 14.90
N TRP A 362 21.05 -2.39 14.89
CA TRP A 362 20.49 -1.81 16.12
C TRP A 362 19.45 -2.74 16.74
N VAL A 363 19.51 -2.92 18.06
CA VAL A 363 18.42 -3.54 18.82
C VAL A 363 17.27 -2.54 18.91
N PHE A 364 16.03 -3.00 18.73
CA PHE A 364 14.85 -2.13 18.80
C PHE A 364 14.16 -2.23 20.16
N SER A 365 13.60 -1.11 20.64
CA SER A 365 13.04 -0.96 22.00
C SER A 365 11.84 -1.86 22.29
N GLU A 366 10.93 -2.00 21.32
CA GLU A 366 9.66 -2.73 21.45
C GLU A 366 9.27 -3.45 20.15
N LYS A 367 8.23 -4.29 20.21
CA LYS A 367 7.60 -4.93 19.02
C LYS A 367 6.38 -4.12 18.60
N GLY A 368 6.25 -3.82 17.31
CA GLY A 368 5.07 -3.17 16.75
C GLY A 368 5.41 -1.89 15.99
N VAL A 369 4.40 -1.07 15.71
CA VAL A 369 4.53 0.12 14.86
C VAL A 369 5.35 1.24 15.53
N LEU A 370 5.50 1.20 16.86
CA LEU A 370 6.27 2.18 17.65
C LEU A 370 7.73 1.78 17.90
N SER A 371 8.20 0.75 17.21
CA SER A 371 9.54 0.21 17.41
C SER A 371 10.61 1.19 16.92
N GLU A 372 11.51 1.63 17.80
CA GLU A 372 12.62 2.52 17.48
C GLU A 372 13.99 1.87 17.77
N PRO A 373 15.05 2.22 17.01
CA PRO A 373 16.40 1.73 17.26
C PRO A 373 16.96 2.29 18.57
N THR A 374 17.42 1.41 19.46
CA THR A 374 18.08 1.77 20.72
C THR A 374 19.54 2.18 20.51
N GLU A 375 20.28 2.37 21.61
CA GLU A 375 21.75 2.53 21.60
C GLU A 375 22.49 1.18 21.65
N GLU A 376 21.78 0.07 21.88
CA GLU A 376 22.38 -1.27 21.87
C GLU A 376 22.55 -1.75 20.42
N ARG A 377 23.75 -2.24 20.10
CA ARG A 377 24.10 -2.79 18.78
C ARG A 377 24.63 -4.21 18.89
N LYS A 378 24.34 -5.02 17.87
CA LYS A 378 24.79 -6.42 17.78
C LYS A 378 25.32 -6.72 16.38
N MET A 379 25.99 -7.86 16.25
CA MET A 379 26.47 -8.39 14.99
C MET A 379 25.71 -9.69 14.67
N ARG A 380 25.51 -9.96 13.38
CA ARG A 380 24.99 -11.24 12.90
C ARG A 380 25.66 -11.67 11.61
N SER A 381 25.73 -12.97 11.38
CA SER A 381 26.36 -13.55 10.20
C SER A 381 25.27 -13.94 9.20
N ILE A 382 25.33 -13.36 8.01
CA ILE A 382 24.32 -13.54 6.96
C ILE A 382 24.97 -13.77 5.60
N GLY A 383 24.20 -14.32 4.67
CA GLY A 383 24.62 -14.46 3.28
C GLY A 383 23.47 -14.73 2.31
N LEU A 384 23.87 -14.84 1.05
CA LEU A 384 23.08 -15.37 -0.06
C LEU A 384 23.81 -16.62 -0.58
N ALA A 385 23.03 -17.63 -0.97
CA ALA A 385 23.58 -18.87 -1.49
C ALA A 385 22.78 -19.38 -2.69
N TYR A 386 23.49 -19.89 -3.69
CA TYR A 386 22.92 -20.54 -4.87
C TYR A 386 22.75 -22.03 -4.60
N LEU A 387 21.55 -22.41 -4.16
CA LEU A 387 21.23 -23.74 -3.66
C LEU A 387 20.17 -24.43 -4.52
N ASP A 388 20.08 -25.76 -4.43
CA ASP A 388 19.06 -26.57 -5.07
C ASP A 388 17.66 -25.97 -4.93
N PHE A 389 16.94 -25.89 -6.05
CA PHE A 389 15.75 -25.03 -6.16
C PHE A 389 14.68 -25.36 -5.12
N ASP A 390 14.50 -26.65 -4.86
CA ASP A 390 13.38 -27.19 -4.08
C ASP A 390 13.54 -27.06 -2.56
N LEU A 391 14.67 -26.51 -2.09
CA LEU A 391 14.88 -26.20 -0.68
C LEU A 391 13.85 -25.18 -0.15
N LYS A 392 13.58 -25.29 1.15
CA LYS A 392 12.54 -24.57 1.88
C LYS A 392 13.13 -23.76 3.02
N GLU A 393 12.43 -22.68 3.35
CA GLU A 393 12.72 -21.87 4.54
C GLU A 393 12.74 -22.74 5.81
N GLY A 394 13.63 -22.41 6.74
CA GLY A 394 13.77 -23.08 8.04
C GLY A 394 14.62 -24.35 8.00
N GLN A 395 15.09 -24.80 6.84
CA GLN A 395 16.00 -25.94 6.75
C GLN A 395 17.41 -25.55 7.20
N SER A 396 18.02 -26.37 8.06
CA SER A 396 19.41 -26.24 8.50
C SER A 396 20.38 -26.71 7.43
N LEU A 397 21.49 -26.00 7.28
CA LEU A 397 22.53 -26.18 6.28
C LEU A 397 23.89 -26.30 6.96
N ASP A 398 24.76 -27.10 6.37
CA ASP A 398 26.16 -27.20 6.74
C ASP A 398 27.01 -26.47 5.70
N ILE A 399 27.73 -25.44 6.13
CA ILE A 399 28.56 -24.61 5.26
C ILE A 399 30.03 -24.91 5.56
N HIS A 400 30.78 -25.36 4.57
CA HIS A 400 32.19 -25.71 4.72
C HIS A 400 33.07 -24.50 4.40
N HIS A 401 33.65 -23.90 5.45
CA HIS A 401 34.51 -22.73 5.34
C HIS A 401 35.90 -23.00 5.91
N ARG A 402 36.94 -22.98 5.07
CA ARG A 402 38.37 -23.15 5.48
C ARG A 402 38.61 -24.34 6.42
N GLY A 403 38.00 -25.49 6.13
CA GLY A 403 38.11 -26.71 6.95
C GLY A 403 37.28 -26.72 8.24
N LYS A 404 36.48 -25.68 8.50
CA LYS A 404 35.48 -25.64 9.57
C LYS A 404 34.07 -25.82 9.00
N ARG A 405 33.19 -26.41 9.79
CA ARG A 405 31.75 -26.52 9.50
C ARG A 405 31.01 -25.43 10.25
N LEU A 406 30.32 -24.56 9.51
CA LEU A 406 29.39 -23.57 10.04
C LEU A 406 27.96 -24.11 9.88
N GLU A 407 27.10 -23.88 10.87
CA GLU A 407 25.68 -24.19 10.76
C GLU A 407 24.94 -22.94 10.28
N GLY A 408 24.08 -23.10 9.28
CA GLY A 408 23.22 -22.04 8.76
C GLY A 408 21.77 -22.49 8.61
N VAL A 409 20.87 -21.54 8.38
CA VAL A 409 19.44 -21.78 8.17
C VAL A 409 18.97 -20.94 6.99
N ILE A 410 18.16 -21.54 6.11
CA ILE A 410 17.48 -20.79 5.03
C ILE A 410 16.42 -19.88 5.65
N VAL A 411 16.47 -18.58 5.35
CA VAL A 411 15.50 -17.59 5.82
C VAL A 411 14.81 -16.92 4.64
N GLU A 412 13.60 -16.39 4.85
CA GLU A 412 12.87 -15.66 3.81
C GLU A 412 13.60 -14.38 3.39
N ARG A 413 14.09 -13.61 4.37
CA ARG A 413 14.74 -12.31 4.18
C ARG A 413 15.53 -11.92 5.43
N HIS A 414 16.54 -11.07 5.26
CA HIS A 414 17.36 -10.54 6.37
C HIS A 414 16.85 -9.20 6.91
N LEU A 415 16.07 -8.46 6.13
CA LEU A 415 15.61 -7.10 6.40
C LEU A 415 14.15 -6.92 5.95
N SER A 416 13.39 -6.09 6.66
CA SER A 416 12.08 -5.59 6.23
C SER A 416 12.10 -4.07 6.15
N SER A 417 11.56 -3.53 5.06
CA SER A 417 11.34 -2.10 4.84
C SER A 417 9.85 -1.75 4.91
N ASP A 418 9.03 -2.62 5.50
CA ASP A 418 7.56 -2.49 5.50
C ASP A 418 7.06 -1.46 6.53
N ALA A 419 7.95 -1.05 7.46
CA ALA A 419 7.67 -0.10 8.54
C ALA A 419 8.64 1.09 8.56
N PRO A 420 8.61 1.98 7.54
CA PRO A 420 9.37 3.22 7.62
C PRO A 420 9.06 4.03 8.89
N PRO A 421 10.00 4.87 9.36
CA PRO A 421 11.18 5.32 8.62
C PRO A 421 12.38 4.36 8.64
N TYR A 422 12.37 3.34 9.51
CA TYR A 422 13.51 2.45 9.70
C TYR A 422 13.40 1.15 8.89
N ALA A 423 14.54 0.63 8.45
CA ALA A 423 14.63 -0.75 8.00
C ALA A 423 14.86 -1.68 9.21
N HIS A 424 14.04 -2.73 9.36
CA HIS A 424 14.08 -3.62 10.51
C HIS A 424 14.84 -4.92 10.21
N PRO A 425 15.85 -5.29 11.01
CA PRO A 425 16.54 -6.57 10.87
C PRO A 425 15.60 -7.72 11.27
N ILE A 426 15.50 -8.74 10.41
CA ILE A 426 14.74 -9.96 10.70
C ILE A 426 15.66 -10.98 11.36
N LEU A 427 15.45 -11.20 12.66
CA LEU A 427 16.25 -12.12 13.47
C LEU A 427 15.60 -13.52 13.53
N LEU A 428 16.43 -14.56 13.61
CA LEU A 428 15.98 -15.94 13.84
C LEU A 428 15.26 -16.02 15.20
N LYS A 429 13.98 -16.37 15.15
CA LYS A 429 12.90 -16.25 16.17
C LYS A 429 13.30 -16.27 17.66
N GLU A 430 12.90 -15.20 18.37
CA GLU A 430 12.24 -15.30 19.70
C GLU A 430 10.74 -14.92 19.57
N PHE A 431 9.90 -15.94 19.35
CA PHE A 431 8.44 -15.78 19.41
C PHE A 431 7.97 -16.16 20.81
N LYS A 432 7.72 -15.17 21.68
CA LYS A 432 6.90 -15.38 22.88
C LYS A 432 5.47 -15.67 22.43
N LYS A 433 5.04 -16.91 22.64
CA LYS A 433 3.65 -17.34 22.43
C LYS A 433 2.79 -16.61 23.48
N LYS A 434 1.70 -15.96 23.08
CA LYS A 434 0.70 -15.48 24.04
C LYS A 434 0.16 -16.71 24.78
N GLU A 435 0.15 -16.67 26.11
CA GLU A 435 -0.42 -17.75 26.92
C GLU A 435 -1.93 -17.82 26.68
N VAL A 436 -2.44 -19.04 26.49
CA VAL A 436 -3.87 -19.29 26.32
C VAL A 436 -4.47 -19.49 27.71
N PRO A 437 -5.55 -18.78 28.07
CA PRO A 437 -6.22 -19.01 29.36
C PRO A 437 -6.59 -20.48 29.55
N THR A 438 -6.31 -21.04 30.73
CA THR A 438 -6.68 -22.40 31.12
C THR A 438 -7.67 -22.37 32.27
N GLY A 439 -8.54 -23.39 32.38
CA GLY A 439 -9.57 -23.45 33.43
C GLY A 439 -10.76 -24.33 33.05
N THR A 440 -11.77 -24.39 33.93
CA THR A 440 -13.05 -25.06 33.62
C THR A 440 -13.88 -24.21 32.63
N LEU A 441 -14.93 -24.79 32.04
CA LEU A 441 -15.88 -24.03 31.20
C LEU A 441 -16.42 -22.79 31.94
N LYS A 442 -16.71 -22.94 33.25
CA LYS A 442 -17.21 -21.84 34.08
C LYS A 442 -16.17 -20.73 34.20
N ASP A 443 -14.91 -21.07 34.43
CA ASP A 443 -13.82 -20.09 34.59
C ASP A 443 -13.58 -19.33 33.28
N LEU A 444 -13.53 -20.07 32.16
CA LEU A 444 -13.34 -19.50 30.83
C LEU A 444 -14.51 -18.59 30.43
N ALA A 445 -15.75 -19.03 30.70
CA ALA A 445 -16.94 -18.23 30.43
C ALA A 445 -17.01 -16.98 31.31
N GLN A 446 -16.73 -17.09 32.61
CA GLN A 446 -16.73 -15.95 33.52
C GLN A 446 -15.66 -14.92 33.14
N ASN A 447 -14.46 -15.38 32.77
CA ASN A 447 -13.38 -14.50 32.30
C ASN A 447 -13.82 -13.75 31.03
N LEU A 448 -14.35 -14.47 30.04
CA LEU A 448 -14.84 -13.86 28.79
C LEU A 448 -15.95 -12.83 29.07
N VAL A 449 -16.97 -13.19 29.85
CA VAL A 449 -18.09 -12.31 30.17
C VAL A 449 -17.61 -11.07 30.92
N ASN A 450 -16.76 -11.22 31.92
CA ASN A 450 -16.21 -10.08 32.67
C ASN A 450 -15.40 -9.17 31.75
N ARG A 451 -14.53 -9.73 30.91
CA ARG A 451 -13.69 -8.92 30.02
C ARG A 451 -14.50 -8.18 28.97
N VAL A 452 -15.53 -8.81 28.41
CA VAL A 452 -16.47 -8.17 27.48
C VAL A 452 -17.27 -7.06 28.19
N ALA A 453 -17.74 -7.31 29.42
CA ALA A 453 -18.48 -6.33 30.21
C ALA A 453 -17.60 -5.12 30.57
N GLU A 454 -16.39 -5.33 31.08
CA GLU A 454 -15.39 -4.29 31.39
C GLU A 454 -15.13 -3.40 30.17
N ASN A 455 -14.80 -4.01 29.03
CA ASN A 455 -14.56 -3.27 27.79
C ASN A 455 -15.81 -2.50 27.33
N THR A 456 -17.00 -3.11 27.46
CA THR A 456 -18.26 -2.44 27.11
C THR A 456 -18.52 -1.25 28.03
N TYR A 457 -18.30 -1.37 29.35
CA TYR A 457 -18.46 -0.26 30.27
C TYR A 457 -17.48 0.87 29.99
N TRP A 458 -16.20 0.54 29.78
CA TRP A 458 -15.17 1.51 29.42
C TRP A 458 -15.57 2.31 28.16
N ARG A 459 -15.93 1.60 27.07
CA ARG A 459 -16.34 2.24 25.81
C ARG A 459 -17.62 3.08 25.93
N GLN A 460 -18.59 2.63 26.73
CA GLN A 460 -19.90 3.28 26.80
C GLN A 460 -20.00 4.39 27.86
N LYS A 461 -19.12 4.41 28.87
CA LYS A 461 -19.25 5.30 30.03
C LYS A 461 -18.01 6.13 30.33
N GLU A 462 -16.84 5.72 29.89
CA GLU A 462 -15.55 6.34 30.27
C GLU A 462 -14.82 6.92 29.06
N THR A 463 -15.05 6.37 27.87
CA THR A 463 -14.32 6.72 26.64
C THR A 463 -15.11 7.55 25.65
N PHE A 464 -14.45 8.54 25.03
CA PHE A 464 -14.94 9.16 23.79
C PHE A 464 -14.48 8.34 22.59
N ASN A 465 -15.44 7.75 21.87
CA ASN A 465 -15.16 7.06 20.62
C ASN A 465 -15.27 8.01 19.44
N LEU A 466 -14.12 8.30 18.84
CA LEU A 466 -14.02 9.14 17.66
C LEU A 466 -13.56 8.35 16.45
N ILE A 467 -13.61 7.01 16.45
CA ILE A 467 -13.28 6.23 15.24
C ILE A 467 -14.39 6.47 14.18
N PRO A 468 -14.11 7.07 13.01
CA PRO A 468 -15.13 7.49 12.05
C PRO A 468 -15.87 6.34 11.32
N SER A 469 -15.43 5.10 11.51
CA SER A 469 -16.07 3.90 10.98
C SER A 469 -16.88 3.12 12.03
N GLU A 470 -17.03 3.67 13.23
CA GLU A 470 -17.72 2.99 14.32
C GLU A 470 -18.95 3.77 14.78
N THR A 471 -19.97 3.04 15.20
CA THR A 471 -21.06 3.63 15.95
C THR A 471 -21.77 2.54 16.75
N THR A 472 -22.21 2.87 17.96
CA THR A 472 -22.88 1.94 18.85
C THR A 472 -24.36 1.81 18.48
N PRO A 473 -24.90 0.63 18.11
CA PRO A 473 -26.33 0.49 17.82
C PRO A 473 -27.22 0.68 19.07
N SER A 474 -28.49 1.03 18.86
CA SER A 474 -29.46 1.18 19.96
C SER A 474 -29.68 -0.14 20.73
N LEU A 475 -30.29 -0.06 21.91
CA LEU A 475 -30.54 -1.24 22.75
C LEU A 475 -31.40 -2.29 22.01
N LEU A 476 -32.46 -1.85 21.34
CA LEU A 476 -33.34 -2.75 20.58
C LEU A 476 -32.64 -3.37 19.38
N VAL A 477 -31.84 -2.59 18.63
CA VAL A 477 -31.03 -3.12 17.53
C VAL A 477 -30.10 -4.23 18.01
N ARG A 478 -29.43 -4.03 19.15
CA ARG A 478 -28.52 -5.03 19.74
C ARG A 478 -29.25 -6.31 20.15
N LEU A 479 -30.38 -6.20 20.84
CA LEU A 479 -31.13 -7.37 21.33
C LEU A 479 -31.80 -8.15 20.19
N LEU A 480 -32.39 -7.46 19.21
CA LEU A 480 -32.95 -8.11 18.03
C LEU A 480 -31.89 -8.87 17.23
N SER A 481 -30.66 -8.33 17.19
CA SER A 481 -29.54 -8.95 16.47
C SER A 481 -29.12 -10.32 17.00
N ILE A 482 -29.41 -10.60 18.27
CA ILE A 482 -29.04 -11.86 18.96
C ILE A 482 -30.26 -12.73 19.29
N SER A 483 -31.43 -12.42 18.70
CA SER A 483 -32.63 -13.25 18.81
C SER A 483 -32.43 -14.62 18.12
N ASP A 484 -33.39 -15.54 18.30
CA ASP A 484 -33.35 -16.92 17.77
C ASP A 484 -32.95 -17.01 16.28
N ALA A 485 -33.31 -16.00 15.47
CA ALA A 485 -32.95 -15.92 14.06
C ALA A 485 -31.43 -16.02 13.80
N SER A 486 -30.56 -15.65 14.75
CA SER A 486 -29.11 -15.80 14.62
C SER A 486 -28.66 -17.26 14.44
N GLY A 487 -29.47 -18.22 14.88
CA GLY A 487 -29.23 -19.66 14.73
C GLY A 487 -30.04 -20.34 13.61
N ARG A 488 -30.76 -19.57 12.77
CA ARG A 488 -31.65 -20.11 11.71
C ARG A 488 -31.10 -19.90 10.30
N TYR A 489 -31.77 -20.51 9.33
CA TYR A 489 -31.34 -20.59 7.94
C TYR A 489 -32.48 -20.25 6.99
N ALA A 490 -32.26 -19.37 6.02
CA ALA A 490 -33.32 -18.86 5.13
C ALA A 490 -32.85 -18.58 3.70
N GLU A 491 -32.14 -19.54 3.10
CA GLU A 491 -31.81 -19.49 1.67
C GLU A 491 -33.07 -19.39 0.82
N HIS A 492 -33.05 -18.45 -0.12
CA HIS A 492 -34.12 -18.27 -1.08
C HIS A 492 -33.61 -17.61 -2.35
N ARG A 493 -34.35 -17.81 -3.42
CA ARG A 493 -34.11 -17.16 -4.71
C ARG A 493 -35.41 -16.66 -5.30
N LEU A 494 -35.35 -15.47 -5.87
CA LEU A 494 -36.40 -14.93 -6.72
C LEU A 494 -36.58 -15.83 -7.96
N MET A 495 -37.76 -16.40 -8.15
CA MET A 495 -38.07 -17.22 -9.31
C MET A 495 -39.09 -16.53 -10.23
N LYS A 496 -38.61 -16.02 -11.38
CA LYS A 496 -39.46 -15.38 -12.40
C LYS A 496 -40.61 -16.30 -12.85
N ALA A 497 -40.38 -17.61 -12.95
CA ALA A 497 -41.40 -18.61 -13.30
C ALA A 497 -42.60 -18.66 -12.33
N PHE A 498 -42.43 -18.20 -11.09
CA PHE A 498 -43.48 -18.16 -10.06
C PHE A 498 -43.91 -16.72 -9.75
N ARG A 499 -44.16 -15.93 -10.81
CA ARG A 499 -44.61 -14.53 -10.70
C ARG A 499 -43.70 -13.68 -9.81
N GLU A 500 -42.39 -13.88 -9.94
CA GLU A 500 -41.37 -13.15 -9.17
C GLU A 500 -41.52 -13.30 -7.66
N THR A 501 -41.90 -14.50 -7.20
CA THR A 501 -41.93 -14.80 -5.78
C THR A 501 -40.57 -15.32 -5.31
N ASP A 502 -40.13 -14.90 -4.13
CA ASP A 502 -39.01 -15.50 -3.43
C ASP A 502 -39.36 -16.92 -2.98
N VAL A 503 -38.60 -17.90 -3.47
CA VAL A 503 -38.77 -19.30 -3.10
C VAL A 503 -37.71 -19.69 -2.09
N PHE A 504 -38.13 -19.84 -0.83
CA PHE A 504 -37.30 -20.31 0.26
C PHE A 504 -37.09 -21.82 0.16
N TYR A 505 -35.83 -22.26 0.32
CA TYR A 505 -35.46 -23.68 0.29
C TYR A 505 -35.76 -24.42 1.60
N TYR A 506 -36.08 -23.68 2.67
CA TYR A 506 -36.36 -24.19 4.00
C TYR A 506 -37.70 -23.66 4.53
N GLN A 507 -38.37 -24.42 5.40
CA GLN A 507 -39.59 -24.00 6.10
C GLN A 507 -39.26 -23.20 7.37
N GLY A 508 -40.27 -22.52 7.93
CA GLY A 508 -40.11 -21.69 9.14
C GLY A 508 -39.52 -20.30 8.87
N THR A 509 -39.46 -19.87 7.60
CA THR A 509 -38.82 -18.63 7.16
C THR A 509 -39.76 -17.44 7.04
N LYS A 510 -41.03 -17.57 7.44
CA LYS A 510 -42.07 -16.55 7.26
C LYS A 510 -41.66 -15.18 7.81
N LEU A 511 -41.18 -15.14 9.06
CA LEU A 511 -40.70 -13.91 9.70
C LEU A 511 -39.57 -13.26 8.89
N ILE A 512 -38.66 -14.07 8.36
CA ILE A 512 -37.51 -13.58 7.60
C ILE A 512 -37.96 -12.98 6.27
N GLY A 513 -38.87 -13.64 5.55
CA GLY A 513 -39.46 -13.07 4.35
C GLY A 513 -40.15 -11.72 4.60
N GLU A 514 -40.86 -11.58 5.72
CA GLU A 514 -41.48 -10.30 6.13
C GLU A 514 -40.41 -9.23 6.45
N VAL A 515 -39.37 -9.60 7.21
CA VAL A 515 -38.28 -8.69 7.58
C VAL A 515 -37.52 -8.21 6.34
N GLU A 516 -37.22 -9.10 5.39
CA GLU A 516 -36.53 -8.74 4.16
C GLU A 516 -37.34 -7.78 3.29
N LEU A 517 -38.64 -8.03 3.16
CA LEU A 517 -39.55 -7.15 2.44
C LEU A 517 -39.57 -5.76 3.07
N PHE A 518 -39.82 -5.68 4.39
CA PHE A 518 -39.89 -4.39 5.09
C PHE A 518 -38.55 -3.65 5.06
N LEU A 519 -37.45 -4.37 5.22
CA LEU A 519 -36.12 -3.79 5.17
C LEU A 519 -35.81 -3.20 3.78
N ARG A 520 -36.18 -3.90 2.71
CA ARG A 520 -36.02 -3.40 1.34
C ARG A 520 -36.81 -2.12 1.12
N GLU A 521 -38.09 -2.08 1.51
CA GLU A 521 -38.93 -0.89 1.34
C GLU A 521 -38.41 0.31 2.16
N GLU A 522 -38.04 0.09 3.42
CA GLU A 522 -37.52 1.16 4.27
C GLU A 522 -36.17 1.69 3.79
N LEU A 523 -35.28 0.82 3.28
CA LEU A 523 -34.02 1.25 2.68
C LEU A 523 -34.22 1.95 1.34
N ARG A 524 -35.15 1.51 0.49
CA ARG A 524 -35.52 2.23 -0.75
C ARG A 524 -35.94 3.66 -0.42
N ARG A 525 -36.79 3.83 0.59
CA ARG A 525 -37.19 5.15 1.10
C ARG A 525 -36.03 5.95 1.68
N PHE A 526 -35.16 5.32 2.48
CA PHE A 526 -34.03 6.00 3.10
C PHE A 526 -33.03 6.50 2.06
N ILE A 527 -32.69 5.66 1.09
CA ILE A 527 -31.66 5.91 0.08
C ILE A 527 -32.21 6.77 -1.08
N GLY A 528 -33.51 6.68 -1.37
CA GLY A 528 -34.12 7.34 -2.54
C GLY A 528 -33.85 6.59 -3.85
N CYS A 529 -34.05 5.27 -3.86
CA CYS A 529 -33.82 4.42 -5.03
C CYS A 529 -34.94 3.41 -5.27
N SER A 530 -35.02 2.86 -6.48
CA SER A 530 -36.05 1.87 -6.85
C SER A 530 -35.71 0.45 -6.40
N GLU A 531 -34.43 0.10 -6.31
CA GLU A 531 -33.97 -1.26 -6.00
C GLU A 531 -32.93 -1.29 -4.89
N VAL A 532 -33.05 -2.26 -3.98
CA VAL A 532 -32.07 -2.48 -2.89
C VAL A 532 -31.86 -3.98 -2.66
N GLU A 533 -30.61 -4.38 -2.53
CA GLU A 533 -30.16 -5.73 -2.14
C GLU A 533 -29.50 -5.67 -0.75
N THR A 534 -30.03 -6.46 0.18
CA THR A 534 -29.78 -6.35 1.63
C THR A 534 -29.10 -7.59 2.23
N ARG A 535 -28.91 -8.64 1.42
CA ARG A 535 -28.37 -9.94 1.88
C ARG A 535 -26.84 -9.94 2.00
N VAL A 536 -26.16 -8.95 1.45
CA VAL A 536 -24.70 -8.80 1.59
C VAL A 536 -24.32 -8.45 3.04
N ILE A 537 -23.38 -9.19 3.62
CA ILE A 537 -23.03 -9.08 5.06
C ILE A 537 -21.88 -8.10 5.36
N SER A 538 -21.35 -7.41 4.35
CA SER A 538 -20.38 -6.31 4.54
C SER A 538 -20.34 -5.38 3.33
N GLY A 539 -19.86 -4.14 3.51
CA GLY A 539 -19.66 -3.20 2.41
C GLY A 539 -18.64 -3.70 1.37
N GLN A 540 -17.58 -4.40 1.80
CA GLN A 540 -16.63 -5.01 0.86
C GLN A 540 -17.32 -6.09 0.01
N MET A 541 -18.18 -6.91 0.61
CA MET A 541 -18.96 -7.92 -0.12
C MET A 541 -19.95 -7.28 -1.08
N ALA A 542 -20.56 -6.14 -0.72
CA ALA A 542 -21.40 -5.36 -1.62
C ALA A 542 -20.63 -4.96 -2.90
N ASN A 543 -19.42 -4.40 -2.76
CA ASN A 543 -18.58 -4.05 -3.91
C ASN A 543 -18.17 -5.29 -4.73
N THR A 544 -17.76 -6.38 -4.07
CA THR A 544 -17.43 -7.65 -4.76
C THR A 544 -18.61 -8.15 -5.59
N ALA A 545 -19.82 -8.12 -5.05
CA ALA A 545 -21.03 -8.53 -5.75
C ALA A 545 -21.33 -7.64 -6.96
N VAL A 546 -21.13 -6.32 -6.85
CA VAL A 546 -21.25 -5.38 -7.99
C VAL A 546 -20.23 -5.69 -9.06
N PHE A 547 -18.95 -5.88 -8.71
CA PHE A 547 -17.90 -6.18 -9.70
C PHE A 547 -18.15 -7.52 -10.39
N SER A 548 -18.55 -8.52 -9.61
CA SER A 548 -18.89 -9.84 -10.13
C SER A 548 -20.12 -9.81 -11.02
N GLY A 549 -21.16 -9.06 -10.63
CA GLY A 549 -22.36 -8.84 -11.42
C GLY A 549 -22.06 -8.10 -12.73
N LEU A 550 -21.17 -7.11 -12.70
CA LEU A 550 -20.71 -6.41 -13.89
C LEU A 550 -19.94 -7.34 -14.83
N VAL A 551 -19.03 -8.17 -14.32
CA VAL A 551 -18.34 -9.17 -15.17
C VAL A 551 -19.33 -10.16 -15.78
N ASP A 552 -20.30 -10.69 -15.02
CA ASP A 552 -21.34 -11.56 -15.57
C ASP A 552 -22.15 -10.84 -16.67
N TYR A 553 -22.57 -9.60 -16.42
CA TYR A 553 -23.29 -8.77 -17.38
C TYR A 553 -22.48 -8.52 -18.65
N LEU A 554 -21.20 -8.16 -18.54
CA LEU A 554 -20.34 -7.90 -19.70
C LEU A 554 -20.12 -9.14 -20.59
N ASN A 555 -20.29 -10.35 -20.04
CA ASN A 555 -20.12 -11.62 -20.74
C ASN A 555 -21.44 -12.33 -21.04
N ARG A 556 -22.60 -11.70 -20.77
CA ARG A 556 -23.92 -12.35 -20.85
C ARG A 556 -24.27 -12.97 -22.20
N LEU A 557 -23.70 -12.42 -23.29
CA LEU A 557 -23.91 -12.88 -24.67
C LEU A 557 -22.95 -14.01 -25.07
N ASP A 558 -21.85 -14.21 -24.35
CA ASP A 558 -20.87 -15.27 -24.59
C ASP A 558 -20.53 -16.01 -23.30
N ARG A 559 -21.30 -17.06 -23.04
CA ARG A 559 -21.13 -17.93 -21.87
C ARG A 559 -20.26 -19.17 -22.15
N ARG A 560 -19.72 -19.31 -23.38
CA ARG A 560 -18.97 -20.50 -23.79
C ARG A 560 -17.45 -20.32 -23.65
N ASN A 561 -16.98 -19.07 -23.67
CA ASN A 561 -15.57 -18.73 -23.49
C ASN A 561 -15.26 -18.28 -22.06
N GLU A 562 -13.96 -18.18 -21.76
CA GLU A 562 -13.51 -17.63 -20.47
C GLU A 562 -13.99 -16.17 -20.33
N PRO A 563 -14.64 -15.79 -19.21
CA PRO A 563 -15.18 -14.45 -19.04
C PRO A 563 -14.09 -13.38 -19.13
N ARG A 564 -14.31 -12.36 -19.97
CA ARG A 564 -13.47 -11.17 -19.93
C ARG A 564 -13.67 -10.41 -18.63
N ARG A 565 -12.61 -9.79 -18.16
CA ARG A 565 -12.65 -8.87 -17.01
C ARG A 565 -13.03 -7.44 -17.43
N ILE A 566 -13.26 -6.57 -16.45
CA ILE A 566 -13.50 -5.13 -16.65
C ILE A 566 -12.22 -4.51 -17.22
N ARG A 567 -12.31 -3.88 -18.39
CA ARG A 567 -11.13 -3.44 -19.16
C ARG A 567 -10.37 -2.31 -18.51
N LYS A 568 -11.06 -1.37 -17.88
CA LYS A 568 -10.45 -0.22 -17.22
C LYS A 568 -11.38 0.29 -16.12
N VAL A 569 -10.80 0.63 -14.96
CA VAL A 569 -11.52 1.18 -13.81
C VAL A 569 -10.89 2.50 -13.39
N MET A 570 -11.70 3.52 -13.14
CA MET A 570 -11.26 4.76 -12.49
C MET A 570 -11.66 4.75 -11.02
N ASN A 571 -10.74 5.02 -10.10
CA ASN A 571 -10.99 4.98 -8.65
C ASN A 571 -10.12 5.98 -7.86
N HIS A 572 -10.35 6.10 -6.55
CA HIS A 572 -9.42 6.82 -5.67
C HIS A 572 -8.19 5.98 -5.36
N HIS A 573 -6.99 6.56 -5.38
CA HIS A 573 -5.78 5.86 -4.93
C HIS A 573 -5.85 5.58 -3.41
N ILE A 574 -5.38 4.42 -2.96
CA ILE A 574 -5.37 4.03 -1.52
C ILE A 574 -4.67 5.06 -0.63
N GLY A 575 -3.53 5.58 -1.09
CA GLY A 575 -2.77 6.63 -0.39
C GLY A 575 -3.45 7.99 -0.37
N ARG A 576 -4.43 8.24 -1.25
CA ARG A 576 -5.22 9.48 -1.31
C ARG A 576 -6.61 9.30 -0.67
N GLY A 577 -6.73 8.33 0.25
CA GLY A 577 -7.96 8.09 1.00
C GLY A 577 -8.94 7.10 0.36
N GLY A 578 -8.61 6.51 -0.80
CA GLY A 578 -9.45 5.48 -1.44
C GLY A 578 -9.66 4.25 -0.56
N HIS A 579 -10.83 3.61 -0.67
CA HIS A 579 -11.11 2.39 0.10
C HIS A 579 -10.44 1.16 -0.51
N LEU A 580 -10.00 0.21 0.32
CA LEU A 580 -9.28 -1.00 -0.09
C LEU A 580 -10.07 -1.87 -1.08
N SER A 581 -11.39 -2.00 -0.90
CA SER A 581 -12.26 -2.80 -1.78
C SER A 581 -12.29 -2.28 -3.23
N ALA A 582 -12.06 -0.99 -3.46
CA ALA A 582 -11.99 -0.40 -4.78
C ALA A 582 -10.60 -0.59 -5.45
N GLN A 583 -9.60 -1.10 -4.72
CA GLN A 583 -8.24 -1.28 -5.24
C GLN A 583 -8.04 -2.66 -5.85
N ALA A 584 -7.14 -2.77 -6.82
CA ALA A 584 -6.74 -4.06 -7.41
C ALA A 584 -5.99 -4.98 -6.44
N MET A 585 -5.54 -4.49 -5.28
CA MET A 585 -5.04 -5.31 -4.18
C MET A 585 -6.14 -5.82 -3.24
N GLY A 586 -7.37 -5.28 -3.37
CA GLY A 586 -8.55 -5.68 -2.60
C GLY A 586 -9.57 -6.43 -3.46
N ALA A 587 -10.86 -6.16 -3.22
CA ALA A 587 -11.98 -6.90 -3.84
C ALA A 587 -12.03 -6.82 -5.37
N LEU A 588 -11.42 -5.79 -5.98
CA LEU A 588 -11.43 -5.60 -7.43
C LEU A 588 -10.47 -6.54 -8.18
N LYS A 589 -9.47 -7.13 -7.49
CA LYS A 589 -8.35 -7.89 -8.08
C LYS A 589 -8.73 -8.87 -9.18
N ASP A 590 -9.76 -9.68 -8.92
CA ASP A 590 -10.14 -10.79 -9.81
C ASP A 590 -11.11 -10.37 -10.93
N TYR A 591 -11.64 -9.14 -10.86
CA TYR A 591 -12.64 -8.62 -11.80
C TYR A 591 -12.09 -7.59 -12.77
N ILE A 592 -10.85 -7.13 -12.59
CA ILE A 592 -10.19 -6.16 -13.46
C ILE A 592 -9.17 -6.83 -14.40
N ALA A 593 -9.13 -6.34 -15.64
CA ALA A 593 -8.14 -6.75 -16.62
C ALA A 593 -6.74 -6.25 -16.23
N TYR A 594 -5.72 -6.89 -16.80
CA TYR A 594 -4.37 -6.34 -16.82
C TYR A 594 -4.20 -5.54 -18.10
N ASP A 595 -3.60 -4.37 -17.98
CA ASP A 595 -3.19 -3.56 -19.11
C ASP A 595 -1.95 -4.22 -19.74
N PRO A 596 -1.99 -4.63 -21.02
CA PRO A 596 -0.87 -5.31 -21.66
C PRO A 596 0.36 -4.40 -21.84
N GLN A 597 0.19 -3.08 -21.83
CA GLN A 597 1.29 -2.13 -21.96
C GLN A 597 1.99 -1.92 -20.63
N THR A 598 1.24 -1.72 -19.54
CA THR A 598 1.83 -1.46 -18.22
C THR A 598 2.06 -2.73 -17.40
N GLU A 599 1.46 -3.85 -17.79
CA GLU A 599 1.46 -5.15 -17.09
C GLU A 599 0.94 -5.05 -15.65
N ARG A 600 0.13 -4.03 -15.39
CA ARG A 600 -0.52 -3.76 -14.10
C ARG A 600 -2.03 -3.93 -14.24
N PRO A 601 -2.76 -4.11 -13.12
CA PRO A 601 -4.20 -3.98 -13.13
C PRO A 601 -4.61 -2.67 -13.82
N ALA A 602 -5.60 -2.74 -14.70
CA ALA A 602 -6.01 -1.63 -15.56
C ALA A 602 -6.82 -0.56 -14.78
N THR A 603 -6.24 -0.04 -13.71
CA THR A 603 -6.79 1.06 -12.91
C THR A 603 -6.16 2.38 -13.34
N VAL A 604 -6.94 3.45 -13.32
CA VAL A 604 -6.45 4.83 -13.32
C VAL A 604 -7.01 5.52 -12.07
N SER A 605 -6.17 6.25 -11.34
CA SER A 605 -6.64 6.95 -10.14
C SER A 605 -7.10 8.36 -10.46
N PHE A 606 -8.08 8.87 -9.70
CA PHE A 606 -8.48 10.27 -9.78
C PHE A 606 -7.27 11.18 -9.49
N PRO A 607 -7.01 12.18 -10.36
CA PRO A 607 -6.04 13.22 -10.06
C PRO A 607 -6.60 14.12 -8.94
N VAL A 608 -5.70 14.68 -8.13
CA VAL A 608 -6.05 15.58 -7.03
C VAL A 608 -5.44 16.96 -7.23
N MET A 609 -6.04 17.97 -6.62
CA MET A 609 -5.54 19.35 -6.69
C MET A 609 -4.15 19.46 -6.06
N LYS A 610 -3.24 20.24 -6.67
CA LYS A 610 -1.85 20.41 -6.18
C LYS A 610 -1.79 21.01 -4.76
N ASP A 611 -2.75 21.88 -4.45
CA ASP A 611 -2.84 22.62 -3.19
C ASP A 611 -3.81 21.98 -2.19
N ASP A 612 -4.55 20.95 -2.62
CA ASP A 612 -5.47 20.20 -1.78
C ASP A 612 -5.56 18.74 -2.25
N LEU A 613 -4.74 17.90 -1.62
CA LEU A 613 -4.56 16.49 -1.99
C LEU A 613 -5.77 15.60 -1.64
N TYR A 614 -6.81 16.16 -1.00
CA TYR A 614 -8.05 15.46 -0.65
C TYR A 614 -9.16 15.68 -1.70
N ARG A 615 -9.00 16.68 -2.57
CA ARG A 615 -10.00 17.09 -3.57
C ARG A 615 -9.62 16.64 -4.97
N ILE A 616 -10.58 16.11 -5.72
CA ILE A 616 -10.40 15.69 -7.12
C ILE A 616 -10.15 16.92 -8.01
N ASP A 617 -9.21 16.80 -8.94
CA ASP A 617 -9.02 17.73 -10.06
C ASP A 617 -9.95 17.33 -11.20
N LEU A 618 -11.08 18.04 -11.35
CA LEU A 618 -12.12 17.71 -12.32
C LEU A 618 -11.67 17.87 -13.79
N ILE A 619 -10.79 18.84 -14.06
CA ILE A 619 -10.31 19.11 -15.42
C ILE A 619 -9.47 17.91 -15.89
N LYS A 620 -8.47 17.53 -15.09
CA LYS A 620 -7.65 16.34 -15.40
C LYS A 620 -8.44 15.04 -15.34
N THR A 621 -9.47 14.97 -14.51
CA THR A 621 -10.36 13.81 -14.48
C THR A 621 -11.06 13.63 -15.81
N GLN A 622 -11.58 14.72 -16.40
CA GLN A 622 -12.21 14.67 -17.72
C GLN A 622 -11.22 14.19 -18.80
N GLU A 623 -10.01 14.74 -18.82
CA GLU A 623 -8.94 14.31 -19.75
C GLU A 623 -8.67 12.80 -19.64
N LEU A 624 -8.53 12.28 -18.42
CA LEU A 624 -8.28 10.86 -18.18
C LEU A 624 -9.48 9.96 -18.51
N ILE A 625 -10.72 10.44 -18.35
CA ILE A 625 -11.92 9.72 -18.79
C ILE A 625 -11.94 9.60 -20.32
N GLU A 626 -11.63 10.68 -21.03
CA GLU A 626 -11.58 10.71 -22.50
C GLU A 626 -10.45 9.83 -23.06
N GLU A 627 -9.28 9.85 -22.41
CA GLU A 627 -8.11 9.05 -22.76
C GLU A 627 -8.35 7.55 -22.50
N HIS A 628 -8.76 7.20 -21.28
CA HIS A 628 -8.79 5.80 -20.84
C HIS A 628 -10.12 5.09 -21.03
N LYS A 629 -11.23 5.83 -21.21
CA LYS A 629 -12.59 5.31 -21.45
C LYS A 629 -12.95 4.17 -20.47
N PRO A 630 -12.98 4.42 -19.16
CA PRO A 630 -13.23 3.39 -18.14
C PRO A 630 -14.59 2.70 -18.35
N GLU A 631 -14.70 1.41 -18.03
CA GLU A 631 -15.99 0.70 -18.02
C GLU A 631 -16.70 0.87 -16.67
N LEU A 632 -15.96 1.20 -15.62
CA LEU A 632 -16.45 1.42 -14.25
C LEU A 632 -15.70 2.59 -13.61
N ILE A 633 -16.44 3.50 -12.98
CA ILE A 633 -15.91 4.60 -12.18
C ILE A 633 -16.39 4.42 -10.75
N ILE A 634 -15.47 4.41 -9.79
CA ILE A 634 -15.75 4.15 -8.37
C ILE A 634 -15.37 5.36 -7.52
N LEU A 635 -16.38 6.08 -7.04
CA LEU A 635 -16.24 7.09 -5.99
C LEU A 635 -16.35 6.36 -4.66
N GLY A 636 -15.23 6.04 -4.03
CA GLY A 636 -15.21 5.31 -2.76
C GLY A 636 -13.99 5.61 -1.92
N LYS A 637 -14.17 6.41 -0.87
CA LYS A 637 -13.10 6.81 0.06
C LYS A 637 -13.37 6.33 1.49
N SER A 638 -12.29 5.93 2.16
CA SER A 638 -12.25 5.74 3.62
C SER A 638 -11.97 7.05 4.37
N MET A 639 -11.19 7.95 3.76
CA MET A 639 -10.86 9.26 4.29
C MET A 639 -11.60 10.31 3.47
N VAL A 640 -12.69 10.85 4.01
CA VAL A 640 -13.65 11.68 3.26
C VAL A 640 -13.90 12.95 4.04
N ILE A 641 -13.36 14.07 3.58
CA ILE A 641 -13.61 15.40 4.17
C ILE A 641 -14.35 16.35 3.23
N TYR A 642 -14.56 15.94 1.97
CA TYR A 642 -15.34 16.68 0.97
C TYR A 642 -16.44 15.80 0.38
N LYS A 643 -17.45 16.42 -0.20
CA LYS A 643 -18.41 15.71 -1.06
C LYS A 643 -17.70 15.15 -2.28
N GLU A 644 -18.08 13.95 -2.70
CA GLU A 644 -17.59 13.39 -3.96
C GLU A 644 -18.30 14.07 -5.14
N PRO A 645 -17.63 14.40 -6.26
CA PRO A 645 -18.25 15.15 -7.37
C PRO A 645 -19.06 14.23 -8.29
N VAL A 646 -20.13 13.65 -7.75
CA VAL A 646 -20.98 12.66 -8.45
C VAL A 646 -21.64 13.29 -9.67
N ARG A 647 -22.22 14.49 -9.52
CA ARG A 647 -22.92 15.21 -10.59
C ARG A 647 -21.99 15.57 -11.74
N GLU A 648 -20.85 16.15 -11.42
CA GLU A 648 -19.88 16.60 -12.40
C GLU A 648 -19.35 15.40 -13.21
N ILE A 649 -19.05 14.28 -12.55
CA ILE A 649 -18.60 13.06 -13.25
C ILE A 649 -19.75 12.43 -14.06
N ALA A 650 -20.97 12.39 -13.53
CA ALA A 650 -22.13 11.87 -14.25
C ALA A 650 -22.38 12.67 -15.54
N GLU A 651 -22.24 13.99 -15.50
CA GLU A 651 -22.32 14.88 -16.66
C GLU A 651 -21.22 14.59 -17.69
N MET A 652 -19.96 14.41 -17.25
CA MET A 652 -18.83 14.06 -18.13
C MET A 652 -19.06 12.76 -18.91
N ILE A 653 -19.66 11.75 -18.27
CA ILE A 653 -19.80 10.42 -18.88
C ILE A 653 -21.12 10.22 -19.63
N LYS A 654 -22.10 11.11 -19.47
CA LYS A 654 -23.47 10.97 -20.00
C LYS A 654 -23.51 10.74 -21.52
N GLY A 655 -22.60 11.35 -22.27
CA GLY A 655 -22.52 11.25 -23.73
C GLY A 655 -21.66 10.09 -24.27
N LEU A 656 -21.01 9.32 -23.40
CA LEU A 656 -20.10 8.25 -23.81
C LEU A 656 -20.88 6.98 -24.21
N ASN A 657 -20.35 6.25 -25.20
CA ASN A 657 -20.92 4.98 -25.64
C ASN A 657 -19.82 3.91 -25.80
N PRO A 658 -19.83 2.82 -25.00
CA PRO A 658 -20.76 2.59 -23.89
C PRO A 658 -20.53 3.58 -22.74
N LYS A 659 -21.61 3.96 -22.04
CA LYS A 659 -21.53 4.75 -20.82
C LYS A 659 -20.85 3.91 -19.72
N PRO A 660 -19.79 4.41 -19.06
CA PRO A 660 -19.24 3.80 -17.85
C PRO A 660 -20.31 3.67 -16.74
N ILE A 661 -20.25 2.62 -15.93
CA ILE A 661 -21.08 2.54 -14.72
C ILE A 661 -20.46 3.43 -13.63
N LEU A 662 -21.24 4.35 -13.06
CA LEU A 662 -20.84 5.20 -11.94
C LEU A 662 -21.29 4.57 -10.62
N LEU A 663 -20.35 3.98 -9.88
CA LEU A 663 -20.54 3.41 -8.56
C LEU A 663 -20.09 4.41 -7.49
N TYR A 664 -20.99 4.77 -6.57
CA TYR A 664 -20.66 5.51 -5.36
C TYR A 664 -20.70 4.59 -4.13
N ASP A 665 -19.52 4.23 -3.61
CA ASP A 665 -19.38 3.59 -2.30
C ASP A 665 -19.49 4.64 -1.19
N MET A 666 -20.70 4.75 -0.63
CA MET A 666 -21.05 5.67 0.43
C MET A 666 -20.82 5.08 1.82
N ALA A 667 -20.00 4.03 2.00
CA ALA A 667 -19.90 3.34 3.29
C ALA A 667 -19.73 4.26 4.51
N HIS A 668 -18.89 5.28 4.42
CA HIS A 668 -18.65 6.23 5.50
C HIS A 668 -19.75 7.28 5.66
N VAL A 669 -20.47 7.63 4.59
CA VAL A 669 -21.42 8.75 4.53
C VAL A 669 -22.87 8.31 4.27
N LEU A 670 -23.14 7.00 4.28
CA LEU A 670 -24.46 6.42 3.99
C LEU A 670 -25.54 7.00 4.91
N GLY A 671 -25.24 7.16 6.21
CA GLY A 671 -26.18 7.75 7.16
C GLY A 671 -26.44 9.23 6.94
N LEU A 672 -25.61 9.89 6.12
CA LEU A 672 -25.72 11.29 5.78
C LEU A 672 -26.49 11.55 4.48
N ILE A 673 -26.89 10.52 3.71
CA ILE A 673 -27.63 10.67 2.44
C ILE A 673 -28.84 11.58 2.64
N GLY A 674 -28.98 12.62 1.82
CA GLY A 674 -30.11 13.54 1.88
C GLY A 674 -29.70 15.00 1.67
N PRO A 675 -30.66 15.93 1.83
CA PRO A 675 -30.56 17.30 1.33
C PRO A 675 -29.48 18.15 2.03
N TYR A 676 -28.98 17.74 3.20
CA TYR A 676 -27.93 18.47 3.92
C TYR A 676 -26.51 18.04 3.51
N PHE A 677 -26.37 16.87 2.89
CA PHE A 677 -25.07 16.36 2.44
C PHE A 677 -25.08 16.08 0.94
N GLN A 678 -25.66 14.96 0.50
CA GLN A 678 -25.55 14.50 -0.88
C GLN A 678 -26.70 13.55 -1.25
N GLU A 679 -27.23 13.68 -2.47
CA GLU A 679 -28.35 12.89 -3.00
C GLU A 679 -27.88 12.12 -4.25
N PRO A 680 -27.24 10.95 -4.08
CA PRO A 680 -26.39 10.32 -5.09
C PRO A 680 -27.12 9.98 -6.40
N PHE A 681 -28.39 9.54 -6.31
CA PHE A 681 -29.17 9.18 -7.49
C PHE A 681 -29.71 10.40 -8.25
N GLU A 682 -30.04 11.50 -7.55
CA GLU A 682 -30.38 12.77 -8.20
C GLU A 682 -29.16 13.41 -8.86
N GLU A 683 -27.97 13.13 -8.32
CA GLU A 683 -26.68 13.54 -8.88
C GLU A 683 -26.19 12.61 -9.99
N GLY A 684 -26.86 11.48 -10.26
CA GLY A 684 -26.59 10.65 -11.43
C GLY A 684 -25.70 9.42 -11.19
N ALA A 685 -25.50 8.99 -9.94
CA ALA A 685 -24.92 7.69 -9.65
C ALA A 685 -25.80 6.55 -10.21
N ASP A 686 -25.18 5.52 -10.78
CA ASP A 686 -25.87 4.34 -11.29
C ASP A 686 -26.13 3.31 -10.17
N ILE A 687 -25.15 3.16 -9.27
CA ILE A 687 -25.18 2.21 -8.16
C ILE A 687 -24.63 2.91 -6.92
N VAL A 688 -25.26 2.68 -5.77
CA VAL A 688 -24.73 3.05 -4.46
C VAL A 688 -24.44 1.78 -3.66
N THR A 689 -23.25 1.66 -3.12
CA THR A 689 -22.94 0.63 -2.11
C THR A 689 -22.66 1.30 -0.77
N GLY A 690 -22.80 0.54 0.32
CA GLY A 690 -22.54 1.10 1.63
C GLY A 690 -22.41 0.08 2.75
N SER A 691 -21.93 0.55 3.88
CA SER A 691 -21.86 -0.16 5.15
C SER A 691 -22.93 0.38 6.09
N THR A 692 -23.65 -0.49 6.76
CA THR A 692 -24.79 -0.10 7.62
C THR A 692 -24.43 0.09 9.09
N HIS A 693 -23.17 0.42 9.42
CA HIS A 693 -22.66 0.47 10.81
C HIS A 693 -21.68 1.63 11.08
N LYS A 694 -21.63 2.63 10.20
CA LYS A 694 -20.74 3.80 10.29
C LYS A 694 -21.57 5.04 10.69
N THR A 695 -21.75 6.01 9.78
CA THR A 695 -22.75 7.06 9.98
C THR A 695 -24.17 6.51 9.90
N PHE A 696 -24.41 5.47 9.10
CA PHE A 696 -25.64 4.67 9.22
C PHE A 696 -25.50 3.77 10.45
N PHE A 697 -26.31 3.98 11.48
CA PHE A 697 -26.13 3.39 12.81
C PHE A 697 -26.83 2.05 13.03
N GLY A 698 -26.80 1.18 12.02
CA GLY A 698 -27.35 -0.17 12.08
C GLY A 698 -26.33 -1.25 12.42
N THR A 699 -26.64 -2.48 12.00
CA THR A 699 -25.80 -3.65 12.26
C THR A 699 -24.66 -3.76 11.23
N GLN A 700 -23.61 -4.53 11.55
CA GLN A 700 -22.48 -4.74 10.64
C GLN A 700 -22.89 -5.56 9.41
N ARG A 701 -23.36 -4.88 8.35
CA ARG A 701 -23.75 -5.44 7.06
C ARG A 701 -23.34 -4.51 5.91
N GLY A 702 -23.66 -4.90 4.68
CA GLY A 702 -23.58 -4.05 3.50
C GLY A 702 -24.96 -3.85 2.85
N ILE A 703 -25.04 -2.93 1.89
CA ILE A 703 -26.18 -2.75 1.00
C ILE A 703 -25.71 -2.44 -0.41
N ILE A 704 -26.57 -2.72 -1.39
CA ILE A 704 -26.45 -2.25 -2.78
C ILE A 704 -27.78 -1.60 -3.14
N GLY A 705 -27.78 -0.33 -3.53
CA GLY A 705 -28.95 0.40 -4.04
C GLY A 705 -28.77 0.78 -5.51
N SER A 706 -29.86 0.85 -6.28
CA SER A 706 -29.82 1.17 -7.70
C SER A 706 -31.19 1.68 -8.22
N ASN A 707 -31.17 2.39 -9.34
CA ASN A 707 -32.37 2.75 -10.13
C ASN A 707 -32.55 1.88 -11.39
N MET A 708 -31.87 0.72 -11.44
CA MET A 708 -31.90 -0.24 -12.54
C MET A 708 -33.07 -1.24 -12.41
N SER A 709 -34.29 -0.73 -12.21
CA SER A 709 -35.50 -1.56 -12.09
C SER A 709 -35.93 -2.19 -13.42
N GLU A 710 -36.98 -3.01 -13.38
CA GLU A 710 -37.64 -3.57 -14.56
C GLU A 710 -37.96 -2.48 -15.59
N GLY A 711 -37.63 -2.75 -16.86
CA GLY A 711 -37.81 -1.84 -17.98
C GLY A 711 -36.70 -0.78 -18.16
N SER A 712 -35.73 -0.71 -17.25
CA SER A 712 -34.55 0.17 -17.41
C SER A 712 -33.50 -0.44 -18.36
N PRO A 713 -32.65 0.38 -19.02
CA PRO A 713 -31.59 -0.14 -19.91
C PRO A 713 -30.57 -1.07 -19.24
N TYR A 714 -30.50 -1.06 -17.91
CA TYR A 714 -29.56 -1.83 -17.11
C TYR A 714 -30.24 -2.85 -16.18
N GLU A 715 -31.51 -3.19 -16.43
CA GLU A 715 -32.24 -4.22 -15.67
C GLU A 715 -31.44 -5.52 -15.58
N GLU A 716 -30.91 -6.01 -16.71
CA GLU A 716 -30.10 -7.25 -16.74
C GLU A 716 -28.83 -7.17 -15.87
N LEU A 717 -28.24 -5.98 -15.72
CA LEU A 717 -27.07 -5.78 -14.86
C LEU A 717 -27.47 -5.92 -13.39
N TRP A 718 -28.57 -5.30 -12.98
CA TRP A 718 -29.12 -5.46 -11.63
C TRP A 718 -29.42 -6.93 -11.32
N ASP A 719 -30.10 -7.60 -12.24
CA ASP A 719 -30.41 -9.02 -12.21
C ASP A 719 -29.14 -9.88 -12.03
N SER A 720 -28.05 -9.53 -12.71
CA SER A 720 -26.75 -10.19 -12.54
C SER A 720 -26.14 -9.92 -11.17
N ILE A 721 -26.20 -8.69 -10.64
CA ILE A 721 -25.73 -8.37 -9.29
C ILE A 721 -26.47 -9.21 -8.24
N VAL A 722 -27.81 -9.26 -8.29
CA VAL A 722 -28.63 -10.06 -7.37
C VAL A 722 -28.26 -11.55 -7.43
N ARG A 723 -28.05 -12.12 -8.63
CA ARG A 723 -27.59 -13.51 -8.80
C ARG A 723 -26.18 -13.76 -8.25
N ARG A 724 -25.32 -12.74 -8.27
CA ARG A 724 -23.96 -12.82 -7.72
C ARG A 724 -23.93 -12.61 -6.21
N VAL A 725 -24.98 -12.04 -5.61
CA VAL A 725 -25.21 -12.10 -4.17
C VAL A 725 -25.66 -13.49 -3.75
N PHE A 726 -26.77 -14.00 -4.28
CA PHE A 726 -27.20 -15.38 -4.05
C PHE A 726 -27.52 -16.09 -5.38
N PRO A 727 -26.96 -17.30 -5.64
CA PRO A 727 -26.14 -18.12 -4.74
C PRO A 727 -24.63 -17.80 -4.78
N GLY A 728 -24.23 -16.64 -5.32
CA GLY A 728 -22.82 -16.35 -5.60
C GLY A 728 -21.93 -16.07 -4.38
N SER A 729 -22.36 -15.20 -3.47
CA SER A 729 -21.52 -14.64 -2.39
C SER A 729 -21.97 -15.06 -0.99
N VAL A 730 -23.25 -15.37 -0.82
CA VAL A 730 -23.83 -15.83 0.44
C VAL A 730 -24.61 -17.12 0.23
N SER A 731 -24.63 -17.97 1.26
CA SER A 731 -25.57 -19.07 1.38
C SER A 731 -26.70 -18.62 2.34
N ASN A 732 -26.40 -18.47 3.63
CA ASN A 732 -27.25 -17.77 4.60
C ASN A 732 -26.69 -16.37 4.88
N HIS A 733 -27.56 -15.38 5.03
CA HIS A 733 -27.19 -13.96 5.14
C HIS A 733 -27.39 -13.38 6.54
N HIS A 734 -26.99 -14.12 7.58
CA HIS A 734 -26.92 -13.67 8.98
C HIS A 734 -28.24 -13.04 9.50
N LEU A 735 -29.28 -13.84 9.64
CA LEU A 735 -30.65 -13.37 9.81
C LEU A 735 -30.87 -12.50 11.07
N GLY A 736 -30.21 -12.81 12.19
CA GLY A 736 -30.30 -11.99 13.41
C GLY A 736 -29.93 -10.52 13.16
N THR A 737 -28.75 -10.26 12.58
CA THR A 737 -28.31 -8.88 12.31
C THR A 737 -29.16 -8.19 11.24
N MET A 738 -29.89 -8.94 10.40
CA MET A 738 -30.85 -8.37 9.44
C MET A 738 -32.09 -7.81 10.14
N ILE A 739 -32.61 -8.51 11.14
CA ILE A 739 -33.71 -8.01 11.98
C ILE A 739 -33.27 -6.74 12.72
N GLY A 740 -32.06 -6.76 13.30
CA GLY A 740 -31.48 -5.56 13.91
C GLY A 740 -31.33 -4.41 12.91
N LEU A 741 -30.98 -4.70 11.65
CA LEU A 741 -30.87 -3.68 10.60
C LEU A 741 -32.23 -3.05 10.25
N LEU A 742 -33.31 -3.84 10.23
CA LEU A 742 -34.66 -3.30 10.03
C LEU A 742 -35.02 -2.28 11.12
N MET A 743 -34.78 -2.63 12.39
CA MET A 743 -35.00 -1.70 13.51
C MET A 743 -34.18 -0.42 13.36
N ALA A 744 -32.90 -0.54 13.01
CA ALA A 744 -32.04 0.62 12.79
C ALA A 744 -32.51 1.47 11.60
N THR A 745 -33.09 0.85 10.57
CA THR A 745 -33.61 1.57 9.41
C THR A 745 -34.86 2.38 9.77
N TYR A 746 -35.73 1.87 10.64
CA TYR A 746 -36.84 2.66 11.21
C TYR A 746 -36.33 3.89 11.98
N GLU A 747 -35.31 3.71 12.83
CA GLU A 747 -34.68 4.84 13.54
C GLU A 747 -34.06 5.84 12.55
N MET A 748 -33.29 5.36 11.57
CA MET A 748 -32.68 6.19 10.53
C MET A 748 -33.73 6.99 9.74
N ASN A 749 -34.82 6.37 9.29
CA ASN A 749 -35.89 7.08 8.57
C ASN A 749 -36.62 8.11 9.43
N THR A 750 -36.74 7.86 10.73
CA THR A 750 -37.38 8.77 11.69
C THR A 750 -36.51 10.01 11.94
N PHE A 751 -35.20 9.81 12.13
CA PHE A 751 -34.28 10.85 12.61
C PHE A 751 -33.36 11.44 11.55
N LYS A 752 -33.48 10.98 10.29
CA LYS A 752 -32.60 11.27 9.15
C LYS A 752 -32.10 12.72 9.09
N LEU A 753 -33.04 13.68 9.08
CA LEU A 753 -32.72 15.08 8.81
C LEU A 753 -32.03 15.77 9.99
N ASP A 754 -32.48 15.50 11.21
CA ASP A 754 -31.91 16.12 12.40
C ASP A 754 -30.52 15.55 12.72
N TYR A 755 -30.35 14.24 12.55
CA TYR A 755 -29.07 13.57 12.69
C TYR A 755 -28.03 14.10 11.70
N GLN A 756 -28.42 14.26 10.43
CA GLN A 756 -27.55 14.85 9.39
C GLN A 756 -27.04 16.22 9.77
N LYS A 757 -27.94 17.15 10.11
CA LYS A 757 -27.57 18.51 10.51
C LYS A 757 -26.60 18.50 11.68
N ALA A 758 -26.92 17.72 12.72
CA ALA A 758 -26.12 17.66 13.94
C ALA A 758 -24.71 17.14 13.65
N VAL A 759 -24.57 16.03 12.92
CA VAL A 759 -23.26 15.44 12.60
C VAL A 759 -22.41 16.41 11.79
N LEU A 760 -22.97 17.05 10.76
CA LEU A 760 -22.26 17.99 9.90
C LEU A 760 -21.85 19.27 10.66
N SER A 761 -22.72 19.80 11.51
CA SER A 761 -22.42 20.97 12.34
C SER A 761 -21.33 20.67 13.37
N ASN A 762 -21.47 19.55 14.09
CA ASN A 762 -20.51 19.09 15.09
C ASN A 762 -19.13 18.83 14.49
N ALA A 763 -19.02 18.23 13.30
CA ALA A 763 -17.74 17.98 12.66
C ALA A 763 -16.99 19.28 12.33
N LYS A 764 -17.72 20.27 11.79
CA LYS A 764 -17.15 21.60 11.51
C LYS A 764 -16.75 22.35 12.79
N ALA A 765 -17.59 22.30 13.82
CA ALA A 765 -17.29 22.90 15.11
C ALA A 765 -16.06 22.27 15.75
N PHE A 766 -15.98 20.93 15.75
CA PHE A 766 -14.85 20.19 16.29
C PHE A 766 -13.55 20.49 15.54
N ALA A 767 -13.57 20.52 14.21
CA ALA A 767 -12.40 20.89 13.41
C ALA A 767 -11.90 22.30 13.72
N LYS A 768 -12.80 23.28 13.83
CA LYS A 768 -12.44 24.66 14.21
C LYS A 768 -11.87 24.73 15.63
N ALA A 769 -12.49 24.06 16.60
CA ALA A 769 -12.03 24.03 17.97
C ALA A 769 -10.63 23.42 18.11
N LEU A 770 -10.37 22.29 17.44
CA LEU A 770 -9.03 21.67 17.41
C LEU A 770 -7.98 22.65 16.88
N LYS A 771 -8.33 23.41 15.83
CA LYS A 771 -7.44 24.46 15.28
C LYS A 771 -7.22 25.60 16.28
N GLU A 772 -8.27 26.09 16.93
CA GLU A 772 -8.21 27.16 17.93
C GLU A 772 -7.35 26.77 19.14
N HIS A 773 -7.37 25.47 19.52
CA HIS A 773 -6.49 24.89 20.54
C HIS A 773 -5.08 24.53 20.04
N GLY A 774 -4.70 24.96 18.83
CA GLY A 774 -3.32 24.91 18.33
C GLY A 774 -2.94 23.62 17.58
N LEU A 775 -3.88 22.72 17.31
CA LEU A 775 -3.62 21.53 16.49
C LEU A 775 -3.62 21.87 14.99
N THR A 776 -2.90 21.07 14.20
CA THR A 776 -2.88 21.20 12.74
C THR A 776 -4.00 20.38 12.14
N VAL A 777 -5.04 21.04 11.63
CA VAL A 777 -6.23 20.41 11.06
C VAL A 777 -6.15 20.46 9.54
N GLU A 778 -6.36 19.33 8.88
CA GLU A 778 -6.35 19.23 7.40
C GLU A 778 -7.71 19.61 6.80
N GLY A 779 -7.69 20.04 5.54
CA GLY A 779 -8.88 20.48 4.79
C GLY A 779 -8.99 22.00 4.66
N ASP A 780 -9.95 22.46 3.85
CA ASP A 780 -10.11 23.89 3.53
C ASP A 780 -10.75 24.67 4.71
N PRO A 781 -10.05 25.63 5.35
CA PRO A 781 -10.61 26.43 6.43
C PRO A 781 -11.84 27.25 6.01
N LYS A 782 -11.98 27.61 4.72
CA LYS A 782 -13.10 28.42 4.22
C LYS A 782 -14.45 27.72 4.35
N ILE A 783 -14.46 26.38 4.32
CA ILE A 783 -15.67 25.58 4.51
C ILE A 783 -15.80 25.00 5.92
N GLY A 784 -14.84 25.32 6.80
CA GLY A 784 -14.73 24.74 8.15
C GLY A 784 -14.03 23.38 8.16
N TYR A 785 -13.05 23.17 7.26
CA TYR A 785 -12.18 21.98 7.13
C TYR A 785 -12.84 20.72 6.58
N THR A 786 -14.13 20.51 6.84
CA THR A 786 -14.83 19.29 6.42
C THR A 786 -16.28 19.56 6.02
N GLU A 787 -16.78 18.77 5.07
CA GLU A 787 -18.19 18.70 4.66
C GLU A 787 -18.85 17.40 5.10
N THR A 788 -18.15 16.54 5.84
CA THR A 788 -18.62 15.22 6.25
C THR A 788 -18.66 15.10 7.77
N HIS A 789 -18.73 13.88 8.30
CA HIS A 789 -18.58 13.61 9.73
C HIS A 789 -17.12 13.50 10.21
N GLN A 790 -16.15 13.52 9.29
CA GLN A 790 -14.75 13.25 9.61
C GLN A 790 -13.96 14.54 9.85
N VAL A 791 -12.98 14.46 10.74
CA VAL A 791 -11.98 15.50 11.00
C VAL A 791 -10.59 14.85 11.02
N ILE A 792 -9.62 15.49 10.39
CA ILE A 792 -8.25 14.99 10.27
C ILE A 792 -7.30 15.95 10.97
N VAL A 793 -6.46 15.44 11.87
CA VAL A 793 -5.41 16.22 12.55
C VAL A 793 -4.05 15.66 12.20
N ARG A 794 -3.13 16.51 11.73
CA ARG A 794 -1.73 16.17 11.53
C ARG A 794 -0.97 16.30 12.85
N VAL A 795 -0.35 15.20 13.27
CA VAL A 795 0.42 15.09 14.53
C VAL A 795 1.92 14.94 14.29
N GLY A 796 2.33 14.82 13.03
CA GLY A 796 3.73 14.76 12.61
C GLY A 796 4.13 13.40 12.09
N TYR A 797 5.18 13.38 11.27
CA TYR A 797 5.66 12.20 10.55
C TYR A 797 5.90 10.98 11.45
N GLY A 798 5.27 9.84 11.17
CA GLY A 798 5.39 8.61 11.95
C GLY A 798 4.80 8.66 13.37
N LYS A 799 4.23 9.80 13.80
CA LYS A 799 3.73 9.98 15.17
C LYS A 799 2.28 9.54 15.37
N GLY A 800 1.54 9.27 14.29
CA GLY A 800 0.13 8.88 14.34
C GLY A 800 -0.16 7.73 15.31
N PRO A 801 0.52 6.58 15.19
CA PRO A 801 0.32 5.43 16.08
C PRO A 801 0.57 5.77 17.56
N MET A 802 1.63 6.53 17.85
CA MET A 802 2.00 6.90 19.22
C MET A 802 0.94 7.81 19.84
N MET A 803 0.48 8.80 19.07
CA MET A 803 -0.57 9.71 19.51
C MET A 803 -1.91 9.01 19.69
N ALA A 804 -2.24 8.05 18.83
CA ALA A 804 -3.47 7.26 18.98
C ALA A 804 -3.44 6.43 20.27
N GLN A 805 -2.32 5.77 20.57
CA GLN A 805 -2.16 5.03 21.83
C GLN A 805 -2.23 5.96 23.05
N ARG A 806 -1.54 7.10 23.01
CA ARG A 806 -1.57 8.09 24.09
C ARG A 806 -2.98 8.61 24.35
N LEU A 807 -3.76 8.87 23.29
CA LEU A 807 -5.17 9.25 23.43
C LEU A 807 -6.01 8.11 24.01
N GLU A 808 -5.78 6.86 23.60
CA GLU A 808 -6.47 5.67 24.14
C GLU A 808 -6.21 5.50 25.65
N GLU A 809 -4.96 5.67 26.09
CA GLU A 809 -4.57 5.70 27.51
C GLU A 809 -5.26 6.83 28.30
N ASN A 810 -5.75 7.85 27.60
CA ASN A 810 -6.52 8.96 28.15
C ASN A 810 -8.02 8.89 27.84
N ASN A 811 -8.54 7.69 27.51
CA ASN A 811 -9.95 7.43 27.24
C ASN A 811 -10.52 8.20 26.03
N ILE A 812 -9.70 8.47 25.03
CA ILE A 812 -10.12 9.02 23.73
C ILE A 812 -9.62 8.08 22.64
N ILE A 813 -10.52 7.33 21.99
CA ILE A 813 -10.11 6.41 20.93
C ILE A 813 -10.30 7.03 19.55
N VAL A 814 -9.24 6.98 18.77
CA VAL A 814 -9.14 7.49 17.40
C VAL A 814 -8.45 6.43 16.53
N ASN A 815 -8.44 6.60 15.21
CA ASN A 815 -7.54 5.82 14.37
C ASN A 815 -6.44 6.72 13.79
N TYR A 816 -5.19 6.24 13.79
CA TYR A 816 -4.14 6.89 13.01
C TYR A 816 -4.35 6.61 11.52
N GLN A 817 -3.83 7.48 10.67
CA GLN A 817 -4.07 7.48 9.23
C GLN A 817 -2.89 8.09 8.50
N GLY A 818 -2.47 7.45 7.40
CA GLY A 818 -1.54 8.05 6.45
C GLY A 818 -2.16 9.27 5.78
N ALA A 819 -1.47 10.39 5.83
CA ALA A 819 -1.77 11.57 5.03
C ALA A 819 -1.53 11.28 3.53
N PRO A 820 -2.14 12.06 2.62
CA PRO A 820 -1.94 11.88 1.19
C PRO A 820 -0.46 11.89 0.73
N ASP A 821 0.41 12.57 1.49
CA ASP A 821 1.83 12.76 1.25
C ASP A 821 2.75 11.81 2.06
N ASP A 822 2.19 10.89 2.84
CA ASP A 822 2.95 9.86 3.56
C ASP A 822 3.33 8.69 2.63
N GLU A 823 4.49 8.06 2.90
CA GLU A 823 5.01 6.93 2.10
C GLU A 823 4.27 5.61 2.36
N ALA A 824 3.78 5.41 3.58
CA ALA A 824 3.15 4.17 3.99
C ALA A 824 2.19 4.40 5.17
N PHE A 825 1.37 3.39 5.47
CA PHE A 825 0.49 3.42 6.65
C PHE A 825 1.27 3.43 7.98
N THR A 826 2.47 2.86 8.00
CA THR A 826 3.37 2.84 9.16
C THR A 826 4.00 4.20 9.45
N THR A 827 4.13 5.07 8.45
CA THR A 827 4.58 6.47 8.62
C THR A 827 3.45 7.45 8.90
N ALA A 828 2.25 6.93 9.19
CA ALA A 828 1.04 7.72 9.37
C ALA A 828 1.28 8.97 10.23
N SER A 829 1.09 10.12 9.60
CA SER A 829 1.31 11.43 10.20
C SER A 829 0.05 12.10 10.72
N CYS A 830 -1.11 11.47 10.52
CA CYS A 830 -2.42 12.01 10.92
C CYS A 830 -3.18 11.09 11.88
N LEU A 831 -4.11 11.71 12.60
CA LEU A 831 -5.23 11.09 13.28
C LEU A 831 -6.50 11.38 12.47
N ARG A 832 -7.31 10.34 12.26
CA ARG A 832 -8.61 10.43 11.59
C ARG A 832 -9.69 10.19 12.63
N MET A 833 -10.62 11.13 12.73
CA MET A 833 -11.67 11.17 13.73
C MET A 833 -13.03 11.33 13.09
N GLY A 834 -14.09 10.90 13.78
CA GLY A 834 -15.47 11.12 13.41
C GLY A 834 -16.35 11.45 14.61
N VAL A 835 -17.29 12.37 14.42
CA VAL A 835 -18.15 12.89 15.50
C VAL A 835 -19.46 12.11 15.67
N GLN A 836 -19.72 11.14 14.79
CA GLN A 836 -21.03 10.52 14.57
C GLN A 836 -21.55 9.72 15.78
N GLU A 837 -20.68 8.98 16.49
CA GLU A 837 -21.10 8.23 17.68
C GLU A 837 -21.42 9.18 18.83
N MET A 838 -20.54 10.15 19.10
CA MET A 838 -20.73 11.08 20.21
C MET A 838 -21.89 12.06 19.97
N THR A 839 -22.18 12.40 18.72
CA THR A 839 -23.41 13.10 18.35
C THR A 839 -24.64 12.29 18.73
N ARG A 840 -24.62 10.95 18.57
CA ARG A 840 -25.71 10.07 19.04
C ARG A 840 -25.79 10.00 20.56
N PHE A 841 -24.73 10.29 21.30
CA PHE A 841 -24.80 10.46 22.76
C PHE A 841 -25.16 11.89 23.20
N GLY A 842 -25.59 12.73 22.26
CA GLY A 842 -26.13 14.06 22.53
C GLY A 842 -25.11 15.18 22.62
N MET A 843 -23.83 14.94 22.28
CA MET A 843 -22.85 16.03 22.20
C MET A 843 -23.21 17.03 21.11
N LYS A 844 -22.99 18.31 21.42
CA LYS A 844 -23.17 19.46 20.53
C LYS A 844 -21.84 20.21 20.34
N GLU A 845 -21.89 21.30 19.61
CA GLU A 845 -20.73 22.09 19.19
C GLU A 845 -19.82 22.50 20.36
N ASP A 846 -20.39 23.04 21.45
CA ASP A 846 -19.63 23.46 22.64
C ASP A 846 -18.98 22.27 23.38
N ASP A 847 -19.63 21.11 23.35
CA ASP A 847 -19.07 19.90 23.99
C ASP A 847 -17.86 19.38 23.20
N PHE A 848 -17.89 19.48 21.87
CA PHE A 848 -16.75 19.18 21.02
C PHE A 848 -15.61 20.19 21.20
N ASN A 849 -15.92 21.45 21.50
CA ASN A 849 -14.90 22.44 21.86
C ASN A 849 -14.14 22.03 23.13
N GLN A 850 -14.88 21.65 24.19
CA GLN A 850 -14.26 21.17 25.42
C GLN A 850 -13.42 19.89 25.21
N LEU A 851 -13.88 18.97 24.36
CA LEU A 851 -13.11 17.77 24.01
C LEU A 851 -11.82 18.12 23.25
N ALA A 852 -11.88 19.11 22.33
CA ALA A 852 -10.71 19.59 21.60
C ALA A 852 -9.64 20.17 22.54
N GLU A 853 -10.05 20.89 23.60
CA GLU A 853 -9.13 21.36 24.65
C GLU A 853 -8.37 20.19 25.29
N TYR A 854 -9.07 19.15 25.75
CA TYR A 854 -8.44 17.99 26.38
C TYR A 854 -7.50 17.25 25.42
N MET A 855 -7.91 17.09 24.16
CA MET A 855 -7.04 16.51 23.14
C MET A 855 -5.77 17.33 22.91
N SER A 856 -5.86 18.66 22.94
CA SER A 856 -4.69 19.53 22.81
C SER A 856 -3.71 19.37 23.98
N GLU A 857 -4.20 19.22 25.22
CA GLU A 857 -3.36 18.96 26.39
C GLU A 857 -2.62 17.61 26.27
N VAL A 858 -3.30 16.57 25.78
CA VAL A 858 -2.69 15.24 25.58
C VAL A 858 -1.67 15.24 24.43
N ILE A 859 -2.03 15.83 23.28
CA ILE A 859 -1.21 15.78 22.05
C ILE A 859 -0.02 16.75 22.13
N LEU A 860 -0.24 17.99 22.55
CA LEU A 860 0.78 19.04 22.52
C LEU A 860 1.62 19.10 23.78
N ARG A 861 1.04 18.74 24.95
CA ARG A 861 1.68 18.91 26.26
C ARG A 861 1.98 17.60 26.98
N ASP A 862 1.58 16.46 26.44
CA ASP A 862 1.75 15.14 27.06
C ASP A 862 1.16 15.09 28.49
N ARG A 863 0.07 15.81 28.71
CA ARG A 863 -0.60 15.86 30.00
C ARG A 863 -1.57 14.69 30.13
N PRO A 864 -1.50 13.87 31.19
CA PRO A 864 -2.53 12.88 31.49
C PRO A 864 -3.86 13.56 31.81
N MET A 865 -4.92 13.16 31.12
CA MET A 865 -6.28 13.70 31.19
C MET A 865 -7.34 12.60 31.37
N ALA A 866 -6.94 11.35 31.62
CA ALA A 866 -7.83 10.19 31.65
C ALA A 866 -9.02 10.35 32.64
N GLU A 867 -8.78 10.98 33.80
CA GLU A 867 -9.81 11.22 34.82
C GLU A 867 -10.79 12.32 34.41
N GLU A 868 -10.28 13.45 33.92
CA GLU A 868 -11.06 14.58 33.41
C GLU A 868 -11.92 14.16 32.22
N VAL A 869 -11.33 13.42 31.27
CA VAL A 869 -12.02 12.87 30.11
C VAL A 869 -13.14 11.92 30.54
N SER A 870 -12.85 10.97 31.43
CA SER A 870 -13.87 10.03 31.95
C SER A 870 -15.00 10.76 32.69
N LYS A 871 -14.66 11.79 33.49
CA LYS A 871 -15.66 12.60 34.20
C LYS A 871 -16.54 13.38 33.21
N PHE A 872 -15.95 13.91 32.14
CA PHE A 872 -16.69 14.60 31.09
C PHE A 872 -17.59 13.62 30.31
N ARG A 873 -17.06 12.43 29.96
CA ARG A 873 -17.79 11.39 29.23
C ARG A 873 -19.06 10.91 29.95
N LYS A 874 -19.07 10.90 31.29
CA LYS A 874 -20.23 10.52 32.11
C LYS A 874 -21.47 11.42 31.92
N ARG A 875 -21.32 12.60 31.31
CA ARG A 875 -22.45 13.48 30.95
C ARG A 875 -23.25 12.98 29.74
N PHE A 876 -22.71 12.04 28.96
CA PHE A 876 -23.25 11.63 27.67
C PHE A 876 -23.56 10.11 27.60
N THR A 877 -24.15 9.53 28.64
CA THR A 877 -24.41 8.07 28.68
C THR A 877 -25.74 7.66 28.04
N GLU A 878 -26.63 8.62 27.80
CA GLU A 878 -27.93 8.38 27.19
C GLU A 878 -27.86 8.55 25.67
N MET A 879 -28.32 7.55 24.93
CA MET A 879 -28.32 7.57 23.47
C MET A 879 -29.54 8.33 22.93
N LYS A 880 -29.32 9.08 21.85
CA LYS A 880 -30.29 9.87 21.09
C LYS A 880 -30.46 9.26 19.69
N TYR A 881 -31.48 9.73 18.97
CA TYR A 881 -31.86 9.21 17.65
C TYR A 881 -32.22 7.71 17.68
N CYS A 882 -32.84 7.29 18.77
CA CYS A 882 -33.49 6.00 18.96
C CYS A 882 -34.67 6.20 19.93
N LEU A 883 -35.45 5.16 20.18
CA LEU A 883 -36.44 5.19 21.28
C LEU A 883 -35.73 5.44 22.62
N SER A 884 -36.39 6.17 23.50
CA SER A 884 -35.89 6.37 24.86
C SER A 884 -35.84 5.04 25.63
N ASP A 885 -35.02 4.97 26.68
CA ASP A 885 -34.94 3.77 27.52
C ASP A 885 -36.30 3.43 28.15
N GLU A 886 -37.11 4.44 28.47
CA GLU A 886 -38.48 4.26 28.99
C GLU A 886 -39.42 3.61 27.96
N GLU A 887 -39.38 4.09 26.71
CA GLU A 887 -40.18 3.53 25.62
C GLU A 887 -39.70 2.13 25.21
N ALA A 888 -38.39 1.88 25.26
CA ALA A 888 -37.79 0.60 24.85
C ALA A 888 -37.97 -0.50 25.91
N LYS A 889 -38.01 -0.14 27.21
CA LYS A 889 -38.08 -1.09 28.33
C LYS A 889 -39.11 -2.21 28.18
N PRO A 890 -40.41 -1.97 27.90
CA PRO A 890 -41.39 -3.05 27.78
C PRO A 890 -41.08 -4.01 26.62
N MET A 891 -40.48 -3.51 25.54
CA MET A 891 -40.07 -4.33 24.40
C MET A 891 -38.84 -5.18 24.74
N VAL A 892 -37.88 -4.61 25.48
CA VAL A 892 -36.70 -5.31 25.98
C VAL A 892 -37.09 -6.45 26.92
N GLU A 893 -37.98 -6.18 27.88
CA GLU A 893 -38.48 -7.20 28.82
C GLU A 893 -39.13 -8.38 28.07
N ARG A 894 -39.96 -8.07 27.05
CA ARG A 894 -40.57 -9.08 26.18
C ARG A 894 -39.54 -9.89 25.38
N LEU A 895 -38.49 -9.25 24.85
CA LEU A 895 -37.43 -9.95 24.13
C LEU A 895 -36.62 -10.85 25.06
N LEU A 896 -36.29 -10.39 26.26
CA LEU A 896 -35.58 -11.19 27.25
C LEU A 896 -36.41 -12.39 27.74
N GLU A 897 -37.73 -12.23 27.86
CA GLU A 897 -38.63 -13.34 28.15
C GLU A 897 -38.63 -14.38 27.01
N ALA A 898 -38.64 -13.93 25.75
CA ALA A 898 -38.63 -14.83 24.59
C ALA A 898 -37.29 -15.55 24.35
N ILE A 899 -36.17 -15.02 24.85
CA ILE A 899 -34.82 -15.60 24.71
C ILE A 899 -34.54 -16.65 25.81
N ARG A 900 -35.23 -16.57 26.95
CA ARG A 900 -35.11 -17.53 28.06
C ARG A 900 -35.90 -18.80 27.78
#